data_AF-A0A3A8Q4A4-F1
#
_entry.id   AF-A0A3A8Q4A4-F1
#
_cell.length_a   1.000
_cell.length_b   1.000
_cell.length_c   1.000
_cell.angle_alpha   90.00
_cell.angle_beta   90.00
_cell.angle_gamma   90.00
#
_symmetry.space_group_name_H-M   'P 1'
#
loop_
_entity.id
_entity.type
_entity.pdbx_description
1 polymer ?
#
loop_
_entity_poly.entity_id
_entity_poly.type
_entity_poly.pdbx_seq_one_letter_code
_entity_poly.pdbx_strand_id
1 'polypeptide(L)'
;MGIATGWLWVVLAMASGAPPDPSAEAVCGLTALYTAERAFFGEKDRHDLRPAAVGFLPLPCTDGTRPPSPESNSVGGCQFLFTVLEASGVPDPVLRLEARGMTPDTQDLRFLLDGRDAIITRAGSEARVEPVDCEAWAKQADPLFRYHAIVSEFDCIGGPYAPKHPCTEALTQLTGLAREGVGVARMEYAAHPTARELYPLSPPTPAMLLCGVTATPQQRGQLVERLARQKQLLDAVLALHCQPEGLRVALPRLFQEGACPGPQCLALMSLAQRIRLPERTGILEGRAGPLAQWLWGQPAAVQRDFLSQAAGLPSDRIDALLRLRKGEWPSIQSFQGTLFTSLENAWFDQVRREHPGLSTLQDIVLELQEQGTASTAAFKRWTEATPCSELTHANDMALSATRLLAIANTEVRCPAESLYILSRHVAQLPPGELIDVLRPLPVARIGMLRNELGLGAPARAEALFDWVMERDPGLLDGLAATPAVVAKLLTPPHANRLGGREAVLDLLLDWQRSPRIAPTYDALLFVMAEALKGTPSAARVRNVAERNLPPEDRRHLLSGILQAPDARLQAAAAAGASVWKQSSGIPAPAARACLAEARVTLDCMATQSRPLGPPPPGRRVPRGRGCRR
;
A
#
# COMPACT_ATOMS: atom_id res chain seq x y z
N MET A 1 18.85 -97.74 4.52
CA MET A 1 17.84 -98.68 5.07
C MET A 1 17.25 -98.05 6.33
N GLY A 2 15.91 -97.87 6.37
CA GLY A 2 15.04 -97.58 7.54
C GLY A 2 15.26 -96.24 8.26
N ILE A 3 14.40 -95.20 8.25
CA ILE A 3 12.94 -95.02 8.44
C ILE A 3 12.45 -95.18 9.91
N ALA A 4 11.72 -94.12 10.33
CA ALA A 4 10.68 -94.01 11.36
C ALA A 4 11.08 -93.83 12.83
N THR A 5 10.96 -92.60 13.33
CA THR A 5 9.89 -92.17 14.27
C THR A 5 10.22 -90.76 14.77
N GLY A 6 9.32 -89.80 14.57
CA GLY A 6 9.51 -88.42 15.05
C GLY A 6 8.76 -87.36 14.24
N TRP A 7 8.30 -87.71 13.05
CA TRP A 7 7.57 -86.85 12.11
C TRP A 7 6.05 -86.74 12.40
N LEU A 8 5.63 -86.86 13.67
CA LEU A 8 4.20 -86.77 14.03
C LEU A 8 3.84 -85.65 15.02
N TRP A 9 4.79 -84.79 15.42
CA TRP A 9 4.53 -83.67 16.33
C TRP A 9 4.75 -82.27 15.73
N VAL A 10 5.07 -82.17 14.43
CA VAL A 10 5.33 -80.88 13.76
C VAL A 10 4.13 -80.40 12.90
N VAL A 11 3.05 -81.19 12.80
CA VAL A 11 1.87 -80.85 11.97
C VAL A 11 0.72 -80.22 12.77
N LEU A 12 0.91 -79.83 14.03
CA LEU A 12 -0.21 -79.37 14.89
C LEU A 12 -0.01 -78.02 15.62
N ALA A 13 0.77 -77.10 15.04
CA ALA A 13 0.88 -75.71 15.53
C ALA A 13 0.67 -74.65 14.43
N MET A 14 0.01 -75.00 13.33
CA MET A 14 -0.36 -74.08 12.24
C MET A 14 -1.85 -74.16 11.95
N ALA A 15 -2.70 -73.97 12.98
CA ALA A 15 -4.14 -73.72 12.85
C ALA A 15 -4.78 -73.42 14.22
N SER A 16 -4.16 -72.60 15.07
CA SER A 16 -4.94 -71.90 16.09
C SER A 16 -5.08 -70.45 15.64
N GLY A 17 -6.13 -70.21 14.84
CA GLY A 17 -6.73 -68.89 14.71
C GLY A 17 -7.42 -68.52 16.02
N ALA A 18 -6.68 -68.55 17.14
CA ALA A 18 -7.14 -67.93 18.36
C ALA A 18 -7.24 -66.44 18.04
N PRO A 19 -8.42 -65.81 18.21
CA PRO A 19 -8.53 -64.37 18.07
C PRO A 19 -7.46 -63.72 18.96
N PRO A 20 -6.82 -62.62 18.51
CA PRO A 20 -5.88 -61.90 19.36
C PRO A 20 -6.55 -61.61 20.70
N ASP A 21 -5.79 -61.68 21.80
CA ASP A 21 -6.31 -61.38 23.13
C ASP A 21 -7.06 -60.04 23.07
N PRO A 22 -8.34 -59.96 23.48
CA PRO A 22 -9.11 -58.72 23.40
C PRO A 22 -8.43 -57.54 24.11
N SER A 23 -7.54 -57.80 25.07
CA SER A 23 -6.71 -56.75 25.68
C SER A 23 -5.70 -56.09 24.73
N ALA A 24 -5.33 -56.72 23.62
CA ALA A 24 -4.40 -56.17 22.63
C ALA A 24 -4.92 -54.88 21.99
N GLU A 25 -6.22 -54.83 21.62
CA GLU A 25 -6.82 -53.61 21.06
C GLU A 25 -6.72 -52.45 22.06
N ALA A 26 -7.06 -52.71 23.32
CA ALA A 26 -7.01 -51.70 24.37
C ALA A 26 -5.59 -51.20 24.62
N VAL A 27 -4.61 -52.11 24.73
CA VAL A 27 -3.21 -51.77 24.97
C VAL A 27 -2.63 -50.97 23.81
N CYS A 28 -2.85 -51.43 22.58
CA CYS A 28 -2.31 -50.78 21.39
C CYS A 28 -2.99 -49.45 21.09
N GLY A 29 -4.31 -49.36 21.27
CA GLY A 29 -5.05 -48.11 21.11
C GLY A 29 -4.66 -47.07 22.16
N LEU A 30 -4.48 -47.45 23.44
CA LEU A 30 -3.97 -46.53 24.47
C LEU A 30 -2.56 -46.04 24.17
N THR A 31 -1.68 -46.93 23.70
CA THR A 31 -0.31 -46.59 23.32
C THR A 31 -0.28 -45.62 22.15
N ALA A 32 -1.13 -45.84 21.14
CA ALA A 32 -1.26 -44.96 19.99
C ALA A 32 -1.86 -43.59 20.36
N LEU A 33 -2.90 -43.55 21.20
CA LEU A 33 -3.48 -42.29 21.69
C LEU A 33 -2.47 -41.50 22.51
N TYR A 34 -1.74 -42.15 23.41
CA TYR A 34 -0.65 -41.52 24.17
C TYR A 34 0.42 -40.92 23.24
N THR A 35 0.80 -41.64 22.19
CA THR A 35 1.78 -41.16 21.21
C THR A 35 1.27 -39.93 20.44
N ALA A 36 0.00 -39.94 20.01
CA ALA A 36 -0.63 -38.80 19.34
C ALA A 36 -0.69 -37.56 20.25
N GLU A 37 -1.09 -37.75 21.52
CA GLU A 37 -1.12 -36.69 22.53
C GLU A 37 0.26 -36.11 22.82
N ARG A 38 1.31 -36.93 22.82
CA ARG A 38 2.69 -36.45 22.98
C ARG A 38 3.17 -35.64 21.79
N ALA A 39 2.84 -36.06 20.57
CA ALA A 39 3.16 -35.30 19.36
C ALA A 39 2.45 -33.94 19.37
N PHE A 40 1.15 -33.94 19.67
CA PHE A 40 0.37 -32.72 19.79
C PHE A 40 0.88 -31.79 20.89
N PHE A 41 1.22 -32.32 22.06
CA PHE A 41 1.85 -31.55 23.13
C PHE A 41 3.16 -30.90 22.68
N GLY A 42 4.00 -31.62 21.94
CA GLY A 42 5.25 -31.08 21.39
C GLY A 42 5.06 -29.90 20.43
N GLU A 43 3.88 -29.79 19.80
CA GLU A 43 3.54 -28.67 18.91
C GLU A 43 2.75 -27.54 19.60
N LYS A 44 1.98 -27.84 20.64
CA LYS A 44 0.95 -26.95 21.21
C LYS A 44 1.14 -26.64 22.70
N ASP A 45 2.15 -27.22 23.35
CA ASP A 45 2.45 -27.11 24.79
C ASP A 45 1.27 -27.50 25.71
N ARG A 46 0.35 -28.34 25.20
CA ARG A 46 -0.81 -28.86 25.92
C ARG A 46 -1.33 -30.16 25.30
N HIS A 47 -1.95 -31.00 26.12
CA HIS A 47 -2.80 -32.11 25.66
C HIS A 47 -4.20 -31.61 25.28
N ASP A 48 -4.92 -32.31 24.40
CA ASP A 48 -6.32 -32.01 24.08
C ASP A 48 -7.25 -33.05 24.71
N LEU A 49 -8.46 -32.65 25.11
CA LEU A 49 -9.43 -33.61 25.62
C LEU A 49 -10.08 -34.42 24.50
N ARG A 50 -9.95 -34.01 23.23
CA ARG A 50 -10.62 -34.65 22.09
C ARG A 50 -9.62 -35.49 21.31
N PRO A 51 -9.72 -36.84 21.33
CA PRO A 51 -8.83 -37.71 20.58
C PRO A 51 -8.75 -37.37 19.08
N ALA A 52 -9.87 -36.95 18.48
CA ALA A 52 -9.91 -36.54 17.08
C ALA A 52 -9.09 -35.26 16.78
N ALA A 53 -8.95 -34.35 17.74
CA ALA A 53 -8.17 -33.12 17.58
C ALA A 53 -6.67 -33.39 17.49
N VAL A 54 -6.20 -34.49 18.08
CA VAL A 54 -4.81 -34.97 17.99
C VAL A 54 -4.61 -35.98 16.86
N GLY A 55 -5.62 -36.19 16.00
CA GLY A 55 -5.55 -37.11 14.87
C GLY A 55 -5.62 -38.60 15.24
N PHE A 56 -6.02 -38.93 16.47
CA PHE A 56 -6.17 -40.33 16.88
C PHE A 56 -7.48 -40.94 16.34
N LEU A 57 -7.34 -42.00 15.55
CA LEU A 57 -8.45 -42.80 15.05
C LEU A 57 -8.10 -44.30 15.14
N PRO A 58 -8.64 -45.04 16.12
CA PRO A 58 -8.33 -46.46 16.31
C PRO A 58 -8.90 -47.31 15.16
N LEU A 59 -8.43 -48.57 15.04
CA LEU A 59 -8.98 -49.51 14.05
C LEU A 59 -10.47 -49.79 14.34
N PRO A 60 -11.36 -49.69 13.34
CA PRO A 60 -12.76 -50.10 13.47
C PRO A 60 -12.90 -51.63 13.39
N CYS A 61 -14.11 -52.15 13.58
CA CYS A 61 -14.39 -53.55 13.26
C CYS A 61 -14.30 -53.81 11.76
N THR A 62 -14.18 -55.08 11.35
CA THR A 62 -14.04 -55.49 9.94
C THR A 62 -15.24 -55.10 9.06
N ASP A 63 -16.42 -54.96 9.66
CA ASP A 63 -17.64 -54.45 9.02
C ASP A 63 -17.69 -52.90 8.93
N GLY A 64 -16.66 -52.21 9.42
CA GLY A 64 -16.55 -50.75 9.45
C GLY A 64 -17.26 -50.09 10.62
N THR A 65 -17.95 -50.85 11.47
CA THR A 65 -18.65 -50.31 12.63
C THR A 65 -17.68 -49.98 13.77
N ARG A 66 -18.12 -49.09 14.65
CA ARG A 66 -17.41 -48.68 15.87
C ARG A 66 -18.42 -48.58 17.01
N PRO A 67 -18.03 -48.86 18.27
CA PRO A 67 -18.84 -48.55 19.42
C PRO A 67 -19.22 -47.06 19.42
N PRO A 68 -20.49 -46.70 19.72
CA PRO A 68 -20.91 -45.31 19.77
C PRO A 68 -20.15 -44.58 20.89
N SER A 69 -19.64 -43.39 20.55
CA SER A 69 -19.01 -42.50 21.50
C SER A 69 -20.06 -41.52 22.08
N PRO A 70 -20.31 -41.55 23.39
CA PRO A 70 -21.31 -40.67 24.02
C PRO A 70 -20.80 -39.23 24.20
N GLU A 71 -19.47 -39.03 24.22
CA GLU A 71 -18.84 -37.76 24.59
C GLU A 71 -17.67 -37.44 23.64
N SER A 72 -17.43 -36.15 23.38
CA SER A 72 -16.39 -35.69 22.43
C SER A 72 -14.95 -36.02 22.84
N ASN A 73 -14.74 -36.41 24.11
CA ASN A 73 -13.44 -36.86 24.62
C ASN A 73 -13.18 -38.36 24.38
N SER A 74 -14.06 -39.04 23.65
CA SER A 74 -13.94 -40.47 23.41
C SER A 74 -14.12 -40.85 21.93
N VAL A 75 -13.44 -41.92 21.51
CA VAL A 75 -13.54 -42.48 20.15
C VAL A 75 -13.57 -44.01 20.21
N GLY A 76 -14.47 -44.63 19.45
CA GLY A 76 -14.64 -46.08 19.42
C GLY A 76 -13.65 -46.77 18.46
N GLY A 77 -13.01 -47.83 18.92
CA GLY A 77 -12.29 -48.83 18.13
C GLY A 77 -13.24 -49.88 17.55
N CYS A 78 -12.90 -51.16 17.68
CA CYS A 78 -13.82 -52.26 17.38
C CYS A 78 -14.53 -52.74 18.66
N GLN A 79 -13.76 -53.10 19.68
CA GLN A 79 -14.28 -53.63 20.94
C GLN A 79 -14.18 -52.62 22.08
N PHE A 80 -13.32 -51.61 21.98
CA PHE A 80 -13.06 -50.65 23.06
C PHE A 80 -13.45 -49.21 22.70
N LEU A 81 -13.85 -48.45 23.72
CA LEU A 81 -13.99 -47.00 23.67
C LEU A 81 -12.78 -46.36 24.34
N PHE A 82 -12.05 -45.53 23.59
CA PHE A 82 -10.86 -44.83 24.06
C PHE A 82 -11.23 -43.41 24.49
N THR A 83 -10.94 -43.04 25.74
CA THR A 83 -11.37 -41.77 26.35
C THR A 83 -10.18 -41.03 26.94
N VAL A 84 -10.08 -39.72 26.67
CA VAL A 84 -9.18 -38.83 27.43
C VAL A 84 -9.94 -38.38 28.66
N LEU A 85 -9.53 -38.87 29.83
CA LEU A 85 -10.14 -38.56 31.12
C LEU A 85 -9.69 -37.19 31.63
N GLU A 86 -8.43 -36.85 31.41
CA GLU A 86 -7.80 -35.63 31.91
C GLU A 86 -6.69 -35.19 30.95
N ALA A 87 -6.64 -33.90 30.63
CA ALA A 87 -5.64 -33.29 29.76
C ALA A 87 -5.37 -31.85 30.22
N SER A 88 -4.10 -31.49 30.42
CA SER A 88 -3.68 -30.12 30.73
C SER A 88 -2.42 -29.71 29.94
N GLY A 89 -1.93 -28.48 30.16
CA GLY A 89 -0.71 -27.95 29.57
C GLY A 89 0.29 -27.43 30.61
N VAL A 90 1.35 -26.79 30.12
CA VAL A 90 2.41 -26.19 30.95
C VAL A 90 1.83 -25.17 31.95
N PRO A 91 2.31 -25.11 33.21
CA PRO A 91 3.51 -25.76 33.76
C PRO A 91 3.34 -27.19 34.28
N ASP A 92 2.10 -27.62 34.55
CA ASP A 92 1.81 -28.92 35.17
C ASP A 92 0.99 -29.80 34.20
N PRO A 93 1.64 -30.44 33.21
CA PRO A 93 0.95 -31.28 32.25
C PRO A 93 0.48 -32.58 32.91
N VAL A 94 -0.79 -32.88 32.71
CA VAL A 94 -1.49 -34.09 33.15
C VAL A 94 -2.13 -34.71 31.92
N LEU A 95 -2.01 -36.02 31.80
CA LEU A 95 -2.69 -36.81 30.79
C LEU A 95 -3.15 -38.13 31.41
N ARG A 96 -4.45 -38.40 31.37
CA ARG A 96 -5.02 -39.68 31.81
C ARG A 96 -5.93 -40.22 30.73
N LEU A 97 -5.65 -41.44 30.30
CA LEU A 97 -6.37 -42.11 29.22
C LEU A 97 -7.05 -43.38 29.74
N GLU A 98 -8.15 -43.73 29.11
CA GLU A 98 -8.92 -44.94 29.40
C GLU A 98 -9.27 -45.69 28.11
N ALA A 99 -9.19 -47.02 28.16
CA ALA A 99 -9.86 -47.90 27.21
C ALA A 99 -10.87 -48.77 27.97
N ARG A 100 -12.14 -48.68 27.57
CA ARG A 100 -13.26 -49.42 28.18
C ARG A 100 -13.86 -50.37 27.15
N GLY A 101 -13.99 -51.65 27.48
CA GLY A 101 -14.64 -52.60 26.59
C GLY A 101 -16.14 -52.33 26.46
N MET A 102 -16.66 -52.50 25.25
CA MET A 102 -18.03 -52.14 24.86
C MET A 102 -18.82 -53.32 24.31
N THR A 103 -18.16 -54.45 24.07
CA THR A 103 -18.79 -55.68 23.58
C THR A 103 -19.06 -56.65 24.74
N PRO A 104 -20.01 -57.61 24.61
CA PRO A 104 -20.28 -58.57 25.66
C PRO A 104 -19.04 -59.32 26.19
N ASP A 105 -18.08 -59.59 25.30
CA ASP A 105 -16.84 -60.31 25.63
C ASP A 105 -15.78 -59.42 26.30
N THR A 106 -15.94 -58.09 26.25
CA THR A 106 -14.96 -57.12 26.77
C THR A 106 -15.51 -56.15 27.80
N GLN A 107 -16.82 -56.14 28.05
CA GLN A 107 -17.50 -55.15 28.90
C GLN A 107 -16.92 -55.02 30.33
N ASP A 108 -16.33 -56.09 30.85
CA ASP A 108 -15.71 -56.13 32.18
C ASP A 108 -14.22 -55.70 32.16
N LEU A 109 -13.68 -55.39 30.97
CA LEU A 109 -12.29 -54.98 30.78
C LEU A 109 -12.19 -53.45 30.71
N ARG A 110 -11.36 -52.90 31.60
CA ARG A 110 -11.07 -51.48 31.64
C ARG A 110 -9.59 -51.25 31.94
N PHE A 111 -8.97 -50.41 31.13
CA PHE A 111 -7.55 -50.12 31.15
C PHE A 111 -7.31 -48.62 31.30
N LEU A 112 -6.31 -48.26 32.07
CA LEU A 112 -5.93 -46.88 32.35
C LEU A 112 -4.46 -46.66 32.02
N LEU A 113 -4.15 -45.53 31.40
CA LEU A 113 -2.78 -45.07 31.18
C LEU A 113 -2.60 -43.70 31.85
N ASP A 114 -1.59 -43.59 32.70
CA ASP A 114 -1.12 -42.31 33.23
C ASP A 114 0.06 -41.81 32.39
N GLY A 115 -0.05 -40.59 31.88
CA GLY A 115 0.92 -40.01 30.96
C GLY A 115 2.31 -39.75 31.58
N ARG A 116 2.43 -39.74 32.92
CA ARG A 116 3.70 -39.55 33.63
C ARG A 116 4.63 -40.77 33.48
N ASP A 117 4.07 -41.95 33.66
CA ASP A 117 4.83 -43.20 33.67
C ASP A 117 4.70 -43.98 32.34
N ALA A 118 3.70 -43.63 31.51
CA ALA A 118 3.34 -44.34 30.28
C ALA A 118 3.03 -45.84 30.51
N ILE A 119 2.58 -46.19 31.72
CA ILE A 119 2.26 -47.56 32.12
C ILE A 119 0.76 -47.78 32.00
N ILE A 120 0.37 -48.89 31.38
CA ILE A 120 -1.02 -49.32 31.29
C ILE A 120 -1.34 -50.23 32.48
N THR A 121 -2.43 -49.94 33.17
CA THR A 121 -2.91 -50.70 34.34
C THR A 121 -4.35 -51.15 34.14
N ARG A 122 -4.74 -52.24 34.79
CA ARG A 122 -6.15 -52.69 34.83
C ARG A 122 -6.90 -51.93 35.93
N ALA A 123 -8.03 -51.33 35.58
CA ALA A 123 -8.86 -50.61 36.53
C ALA A 123 -9.40 -51.58 37.60
N GLY A 124 -9.31 -51.20 38.87
CA GLY A 124 -9.80 -51.99 40.02
C GLY A 124 -8.76 -52.92 40.67
N SER A 125 -7.67 -53.27 39.99
CA SER A 125 -6.56 -54.05 40.58
C SER A 125 -5.22 -53.34 40.56
N GLU A 126 -5.08 -52.25 39.81
CA GLU A 126 -3.82 -51.51 39.56
C GLU A 126 -2.69 -52.40 39.00
N ALA A 127 -3.02 -53.62 38.56
CA ALA A 127 -2.06 -54.54 37.99
C ALA A 127 -1.55 -53.98 36.66
N ARG A 128 -0.22 -53.94 36.51
CA ARG A 128 0.45 -53.57 35.25
C ARG A 128 0.09 -54.60 34.19
N VAL A 129 -0.19 -54.10 32.98
CA VAL A 129 -0.48 -54.93 31.82
C VAL A 129 0.79 -55.08 31.00
N GLU A 130 1.11 -56.31 30.62
CA GLU A 130 2.28 -56.59 29.79
C GLU A 130 2.15 -55.91 28.42
N PRO A 131 3.25 -55.40 27.85
CA PRO A 131 3.25 -54.83 26.51
C PRO A 131 2.82 -55.85 25.45
N VAL A 132 2.10 -55.39 24.44
CA VAL A 132 1.67 -56.20 23.29
C VAL A 132 2.46 -55.75 22.06
N ASP A 133 2.80 -56.69 21.18
CA ASP A 133 3.33 -56.37 19.84
C ASP A 133 2.20 -55.79 18.98
N CYS A 134 2.09 -54.46 19.00
CA CYS A 134 1.04 -53.74 18.31
C CYS A 134 1.16 -53.78 16.79
N GLU A 135 2.35 -54.02 16.25
CA GLU A 135 2.53 -54.18 14.81
C GLU A 135 2.03 -55.56 14.35
N ALA A 136 2.36 -56.61 15.10
CA ALA A 136 1.83 -57.95 14.84
C ALA A 136 0.30 -58.00 15.01
N TRP A 137 -0.23 -57.34 16.04
CA TRP A 137 -1.68 -57.21 16.23
C TRP A 137 -2.34 -56.47 15.07
N ALA A 138 -1.81 -55.31 14.65
CA ALA A 138 -2.38 -54.55 13.54
C ALA A 138 -2.37 -55.35 12.23
N LYS A 139 -1.30 -56.11 11.95
CA LYS A 139 -1.22 -57.02 10.79
C LYS A 139 -2.33 -58.08 10.77
N GLN A 140 -2.76 -58.53 11.95
CA GLN A 140 -3.79 -59.55 12.10
C GLN A 140 -5.20 -58.96 12.15
N ALA A 141 -5.38 -57.81 12.80
CA ALA A 141 -6.68 -57.19 13.06
C ALA A 141 -7.16 -56.31 11.91
N ASP A 142 -6.26 -55.67 11.17
CA ASP A 142 -6.60 -54.81 10.05
C ASP A 142 -6.53 -55.57 8.72
N PRO A 143 -7.68 -55.92 8.09
CA PRO A 143 -7.68 -56.58 6.78
C PRO A 143 -7.07 -55.69 5.67
N LEU A 144 -6.94 -54.39 5.91
CA LEU A 144 -6.32 -53.42 5.02
C LEU A 144 -4.88 -53.08 5.41
N PHE A 145 -4.25 -53.78 6.37
CA PHE A 145 -2.90 -53.45 6.84
C PHE A 145 -1.90 -53.30 5.69
N ARG A 146 -1.89 -54.26 4.75
CA ARG A 146 -0.99 -54.25 3.58
C ARG A 146 -1.32 -53.11 2.63
N TYR A 147 -2.60 -52.82 2.43
CA TYR A 147 -3.06 -51.67 1.65
C TYR A 147 -2.55 -50.37 2.27
N HIS A 148 -2.80 -50.15 3.57
CA HIS A 148 -2.35 -48.99 4.33
C HIS A 148 -0.82 -48.81 4.27
N ALA A 149 -0.06 -49.89 4.43
CA ALA A 149 1.40 -49.85 4.30
C ALA A 149 1.84 -49.32 2.93
N ILE A 150 1.29 -49.87 1.84
CA ILE A 150 1.66 -49.46 0.48
C ILE A 150 1.23 -48.02 0.19
N VAL A 151 -0.01 -47.62 0.54
CA VAL A 151 -0.49 -46.27 0.24
C VAL A 151 0.23 -45.20 1.08
N SER A 152 0.68 -45.55 2.29
CA SER A 152 1.50 -44.67 3.12
C SER A 152 2.88 -44.41 2.54
N GLU A 153 3.44 -45.38 1.79
CA GLU A 153 4.77 -45.29 1.19
C GLU A 153 4.75 -44.66 -0.22
N PHE A 154 3.75 -45.00 -1.04
CA PHE A 154 3.76 -44.70 -2.48
C PHE A 154 2.70 -43.70 -2.96
N ASP A 155 1.85 -43.17 -2.07
CA ASP A 155 0.77 -42.22 -2.39
C ASP A 155 -0.10 -42.67 -3.59
N CYS A 156 -0.94 -43.68 -3.35
CA CYS A 156 -1.65 -44.40 -4.42
C CYS A 156 -2.92 -43.68 -4.96
N ILE A 157 -2.93 -42.35 -4.96
CA ILE A 157 -4.10 -41.53 -5.30
C ILE A 157 -4.29 -41.34 -6.82
N GLY A 158 -3.22 -41.26 -7.61
CA GLY A 158 -3.23 -40.63 -8.94
C GLY A 158 -2.98 -41.53 -10.16
N GLY A 159 -3.26 -42.84 -10.11
CA GLY A 159 -3.04 -43.81 -11.19
C GLY A 159 -3.55 -43.41 -12.60
N PRO A 160 -3.43 -44.25 -13.65
CA PRO A 160 -3.14 -45.68 -13.61
C PRO A 160 -1.67 -45.99 -13.35
N TYR A 161 -1.45 -47.07 -12.61
CA TYR A 161 -0.12 -47.56 -12.28
C TYR A 161 0.29 -48.71 -13.21
N ALA A 162 1.59 -48.87 -13.43
CA ALA A 162 2.09 -50.01 -14.20
C ALA A 162 1.69 -51.33 -13.50
N PRO A 163 1.48 -52.44 -14.23
CA PRO A 163 1.02 -53.69 -13.64
C PRO A 163 1.87 -54.22 -12.47
N LYS A 164 3.18 -53.92 -12.46
CA LYS A 164 4.13 -54.33 -11.40
C LYS A 164 4.32 -53.30 -10.29
N HIS A 165 3.63 -52.15 -10.35
CA HIS A 165 3.76 -51.10 -9.34
C HIS A 165 3.03 -51.49 -8.05
N PRO A 166 3.58 -51.23 -6.85
CA PRO A 166 2.94 -51.57 -5.56
C PRO A 166 1.51 -51.03 -5.42
N CYS A 167 1.23 -49.81 -5.90
CA CYS A 167 -0.14 -49.28 -5.90
C CYS A 167 -1.15 -50.11 -6.69
N THR A 168 -0.71 -50.84 -7.73
CA THR A 168 -1.59 -51.78 -8.46
C THR A 168 -2.01 -52.93 -7.56
N GLU A 169 -1.08 -53.48 -6.78
CA GLU A 169 -1.34 -54.52 -5.76
C GLU A 169 -2.33 -53.98 -4.71
N ALA A 170 -2.03 -52.81 -4.13
CA ALA A 170 -2.86 -52.19 -3.10
C ALA A 170 -4.30 -51.94 -3.55
N LEU A 171 -4.49 -51.31 -4.72
CA LEU A 171 -5.83 -51.02 -5.25
C LEU A 171 -6.60 -52.30 -5.63
N THR A 172 -5.89 -53.32 -6.12
CA THR A 172 -6.49 -54.63 -6.41
C THR A 172 -6.94 -55.31 -5.11
N GLN A 173 -6.11 -55.27 -4.07
CA GLN A 173 -6.44 -55.81 -2.74
C GLN A 173 -7.66 -55.10 -2.14
N LEU A 174 -7.64 -53.76 -2.11
CA LEU A 174 -8.76 -52.95 -1.61
C LEU A 174 -10.07 -53.32 -2.32
N THR A 175 -10.02 -53.40 -3.65
CA THR A 175 -11.21 -53.73 -4.45
C THR A 175 -11.67 -55.18 -4.24
N GLY A 176 -10.74 -56.12 -4.10
CA GLY A 176 -11.02 -57.52 -3.78
C GLY A 176 -11.81 -57.64 -2.47
N LEU A 177 -11.28 -57.06 -1.39
CA LEU A 177 -11.92 -57.05 -0.08
C LEU A 177 -13.27 -56.32 -0.08
N ALA A 178 -13.37 -55.20 -0.80
CA ALA A 178 -14.64 -54.48 -0.93
C ALA A 178 -15.71 -55.31 -1.67
N ARG A 179 -15.29 -56.09 -2.68
CA ARG A 179 -16.16 -57.03 -3.43
C ARG A 179 -16.61 -58.18 -2.54
N GLU A 180 -15.73 -58.70 -1.71
CA GLU A 180 -16.01 -59.75 -0.72
C GLU A 180 -16.92 -59.28 0.42
N GLY A 181 -17.15 -57.96 0.53
CA GLY A 181 -18.10 -57.40 1.50
C GLY A 181 -17.46 -56.93 2.80
N VAL A 182 -16.13 -56.86 2.88
CA VAL A 182 -15.42 -56.29 4.03
C VAL A 182 -15.78 -54.80 4.14
N GLY A 183 -16.44 -54.42 5.23
CA GLY A 183 -17.06 -53.11 5.38
C GLY A 183 -16.05 -51.96 5.38
N VAL A 184 -14.93 -52.12 6.09
CA VAL A 184 -13.82 -51.14 6.08
C VAL A 184 -13.25 -50.93 4.67
N ALA A 185 -13.10 -52.01 3.89
CA ALA A 185 -12.63 -51.94 2.52
C ALA A 185 -13.64 -51.23 1.61
N ARG A 186 -14.96 -51.41 1.83
CA ARG A 186 -15.99 -50.68 1.10
C ARG A 186 -15.99 -49.18 1.42
N MET A 187 -15.76 -48.82 2.67
CA MET A 187 -15.63 -47.41 3.08
C MET A 187 -14.44 -46.75 2.40
N GLU A 188 -13.25 -47.37 2.48
CA GLU A 188 -12.04 -46.88 1.83
C GLU A 188 -12.18 -46.83 0.30
N TYR A 189 -12.72 -47.89 -0.31
CA TYR A 189 -12.99 -47.92 -1.75
C TYR A 189 -13.96 -46.80 -2.17
N ALA A 190 -15.01 -46.53 -1.40
CA ALA A 190 -15.96 -45.46 -1.71
C ALA A 190 -15.30 -44.07 -1.70
N ALA A 191 -14.33 -43.87 -0.79
CA ALA A 191 -13.53 -42.65 -0.68
C ALA A 191 -12.44 -42.54 -1.76
N HIS A 192 -12.06 -43.63 -2.44
CA HIS A 192 -10.93 -43.66 -3.37
C HIS A 192 -11.34 -43.55 -4.86
N PRO A 193 -11.30 -42.36 -5.49
CA PRO A 193 -11.81 -42.15 -6.85
C PRO A 193 -11.11 -43.01 -7.90
N THR A 194 -9.78 -43.14 -7.82
CA THR A 194 -8.98 -43.93 -8.76
C THR A 194 -9.27 -45.43 -8.66
N ALA A 195 -9.53 -45.97 -7.46
CA ALA A 195 -9.94 -47.36 -7.29
C ALA A 195 -11.30 -47.60 -7.96
N ARG A 196 -12.25 -46.68 -7.75
CA ARG A 196 -13.60 -46.75 -8.30
C ARG A 196 -13.66 -46.72 -9.81
N GLU A 197 -12.67 -46.10 -10.44
CA GLU A 197 -12.59 -45.98 -11.88
C GLU A 197 -11.79 -47.11 -12.52
N LEU A 198 -10.62 -47.46 -11.98
CA LEU A 198 -9.75 -48.51 -12.53
C LEU A 198 -10.30 -49.92 -12.27
N TYR A 199 -10.96 -50.12 -11.13
CA TYR A 199 -11.50 -51.40 -10.71
C TYR A 199 -12.98 -51.27 -10.28
N PRO A 200 -13.88 -50.86 -11.19
CA PRO A 200 -15.25 -50.53 -10.85
C PRO A 200 -16.03 -51.75 -10.34
N LEU A 201 -16.57 -51.65 -9.12
CA LEU A 201 -17.63 -52.54 -8.61
C LEU A 201 -18.99 -52.30 -9.27
N SER A 202 -19.15 -51.17 -9.99
CA SER A 202 -20.35 -50.80 -10.75
C SER A 202 -19.94 -49.93 -11.94
N PRO A 203 -20.69 -49.93 -13.06
CA PRO A 203 -20.30 -49.18 -14.25
C PRO A 203 -19.96 -47.71 -13.93
N PRO A 204 -18.81 -47.19 -14.40
CA PRO A 204 -18.39 -45.84 -14.08
C PRO A 204 -19.37 -44.82 -14.67
N THR A 205 -19.73 -43.82 -13.86
CA THR A 205 -20.65 -42.77 -14.31
C THR A 205 -20.00 -41.88 -15.38
N PRO A 206 -20.78 -41.20 -16.23
CA PRO A 206 -20.23 -40.24 -17.19
C PRO A 206 -19.34 -39.16 -16.56
N ALA A 207 -19.69 -38.69 -15.35
CA ALA A 207 -18.87 -37.74 -14.59
C ALA A 207 -17.54 -38.35 -14.14
N MET A 208 -17.57 -39.59 -13.62
CA MET A 208 -16.34 -40.31 -13.25
C MET A 208 -15.41 -40.50 -14.46
N LEU A 209 -15.96 -40.83 -15.64
CA LEU A 209 -15.15 -40.98 -16.85
C LEU A 209 -14.61 -39.63 -17.36
N LEU A 210 -15.41 -38.56 -17.30
CA LEU A 210 -14.96 -37.23 -17.72
C LEU A 210 -13.77 -36.75 -16.87
N CYS A 211 -13.93 -36.86 -15.55
CA CYS A 211 -13.00 -36.33 -14.55
C CYS A 211 -11.91 -37.31 -14.13
N GLY A 212 -12.01 -38.56 -14.57
CA GLY A 212 -11.11 -39.66 -14.24
C GLY A 212 -9.91 -39.80 -15.18
N VAL A 213 -9.22 -40.93 -15.08
CA VAL A 213 -7.93 -41.22 -15.72
C VAL A 213 -8.03 -42.19 -16.90
N THR A 214 -9.15 -42.90 -17.07
CA THR A 214 -9.32 -43.97 -18.07
C THR A 214 -9.86 -43.49 -19.41
N ALA A 215 -10.61 -42.40 -19.43
CA ALA A 215 -11.24 -41.92 -20.67
C ALA A 215 -10.22 -41.30 -21.63
N THR A 216 -10.32 -41.66 -22.92
CA THR A 216 -9.51 -41.05 -23.98
C THR A 216 -9.96 -39.60 -24.25
N PRO A 217 -9.12 -38.75 -24.86
CA PRO A 217 -9.51 -37.39 -25.22
C PRO A 217 -10.80 -37.31 -26.06
N GLN A 218 -10.98 -38.25 -27.00
CA GLN A 218 -12.18 -38.31 -27.85
C GLN A 218 -13.43 -38.69 -27.04
N GLN A 219 -13.31 -39.65 -26.11
CA GLN A 219 -14.41 -40.02 -25.21
C GLN A 219 -14.79 -38.86 -24.29
N ARG A 220 -13.82 -38.12 -23.73
CA ARG A 220 -14.09 -36.94 -22.91
C ARG A 220 -14.86 -35.88 -23.68
N GLY A 221 -14.52 -35.60 -24.94
CA GLY A 221 -15.28 -34.69 -25.79
C GLY A 221 -16.75 -35.11 -25.94
N GLN A 222 -17.02 -36.39 -26.19
CA GLN A 222 -18.39 -36.92 -26.28
C GLN A 222 -19.15 -36.84 -24.95
N LEU A 223 -18.46 -37.09 -23.84
CA LEU A 223 -19.03 -37.01 -22.49
C LEU A 223 -19.39 -35.57 -22.11
N VAL A 224 -18.54 -34.60 -22.45
CA VAL A 224 -18.81 -33.17 -22.26
C VAL A 224 -20.10 -32.78 -22.97
N GLU A 225 -20.24 -33.11 -24.26
CA GLU A 225 -21.46 -32.79 -25.02
C GLU A 225 -22.71 -33.48 -24.47
N ARG A 226 -22.57 -34.71 -23.99
CA ARG A 226 -23.68 -35.45 -23.36
C ARG A 226 -24.12 -34.81 -22.04
N LEU A 227 -23.17 -34.54 -21.14
CA LEU A 227 -23.42 -33.94 -19.83
C LEU A 227 -23.92 -32.50 -19.95
N ALA A 228 -23.43 -31.74 -20.93
CA ALA A 228 -23.90 -30.41 -21.29
C ALA A 228 -25.39 -30.44 -21.67
N ARG A 229 -25.78 -31.31 -22.61
CA ARG A 229 -27.19 -31.49 -23.00
C ARG A 229 -28.10 -31.89 -21.82
N GLN A 230 -27.55 -32.61 -20.85
CA GLN A 230 -28.25 -33.04 -19.63
C GLN A 230 -28.24 -31.99 -18.52
N LYS A 231 -27.56 -30.84 -18.70
CA LYS A 231 -27.31 -29.82 -17.68
C LYS A 231 -26.61 -30.34 -16.42
N GLN A 232 -25.83 -31.41 -16.55
CA GLN A 232 -25.08 -32.05 -15.47
C GLN A 232 -23.57 -31.78 -15.54
N LEU A 233 -23.10 -31.07 -16.57
CA LEU A 233 -21.68 -30.81 -16.78
C LEU A 233 -21.07 -29.97 -15.65
N LEU A 234 -21.81 -28.97 -15.16
CA LEU A 234 -21.34 -28.09 -14.08
C LEU A 234 -21.11 -28.91 -12.80
N ASP A 235 -22.12 -29.68 -12.38
CA ASP A 235 -22.02 -30.53 -11.20
C ASP A 235 -20.92 -31.58 -11.34
N ALA A 236 -20.74 -32.15 -12.54
CA ALA A 236 -19.68 -33.11 -12.81
C ALA A 236 -18.26 -32.49 -12.67
N VAL A 237 -18.08 -31.25 -13.12
CA VAL A 237 -16.78 -30.54 -13.03
C VAL A 237 -16.50 -30.03 -11.62
N LEU A 238 -17.54 -29.61 -10.90
CA LEU A 238 -17.42 -29.13 -9.52
C LEU A 238 -17.35 -30.28 -8.50
N ALA A 239 -17.64 -31.51 -8.91
CA ALA A 239 -17.36 -32.69 -8.09
C ALA A 239 -15.86 -32.75 -7.75
N LEU A 240 -15.57 -33.10 -6.50
CA LEU A 240 -14.19 -33.17 -5.99
C LEU A 240 -13.32 -34.07 -6.90
N HIS A 241 -12.10 -33.59 -7.21
CA HIS A 241 -11.02 -34.34 -7.88
C HIS A 241 -11.09 -34.51 -9.41
N CYS A 242 -11.65 -33.55 -10.15
CA CYS A 242 -11.55 -33.60 -11.62
C CYS A 242 -10.11 -33.41 -12.12
N GLN A 243 -9.62 -34.36 -12.93
CA GLN A 243 -8.28 -34.33 -13.50
C GLN A 243 -8.11 -33.20 -14.53
N PRO A 244 -6.89 -32.65 -14.70
CA PRO A 244 -6.63 -31.55 -15.63
C PRO A 244 -7.11 -31.79 -17.06
N GLU A 245 -7.00 -33.03 -17.56
CA GLU A 245 -7.42 -33.39 -18.91
C GLU A 245 -8.94 -33.32 -19.09
N GLY A 246 -9.72 -33.70 -18.07
CA GLY A 246 -11.18 -33.53 -18.06
C GLY A 246 -11.57 -32.06 -18.04
N LEU A 247 -10.92 -31.28 -17.17
CA LEU A 247 -11.15 -29.84 -17.04
C LEU A 247 -10.84 -29.08 -18.33
N ARG A 248 -9.77 -29.43 -19.05
CA ARG A 248 -9.38 -28.77 -20.31
C ARG A 248 -10.45 -28.88 -21.41
N VAL A 249 -11.23 -29.95 -21.41
CA VAL A 249 -12.31 -30.15 -22.40
C VAL A 249 -13.64 -29.59 -21.88
N ALA A 250 -13.91 -29.72 -20.58
CA ALA A 250 -15.19 -29.33 -20.00
C ALA A 250 -15.32 -27.82 -19.77
N LEU A 251 -14.28 -27.14 -19.30
CA LEU A 251 -14.33 -25.73 -18.94
C LEU A 251 -14.65 -24.81 -20.13
N PRO A 252 -13.99 -24.93 -21.31
CA PRO A 252 -14.35 -24.11 -22.47
C PRO A 252 -15.83 -24.22 -22.84
N ARG A 253 -16.40 -25.44 -22.77
CA ARG A 253 -17.82 -25.66 -23.05
C ARG A 253 -18.72 -24.98 -22.01
N LEU A 254 -18.42 -25.12 -20.72
CA LEU A 254 -19.17 -24.43 -19.65
C LEU A 254 -19.13 -22.90 -19.82
N PHE A 255 -17.99 -22.35 -20.23
CA PHE A 255 -17.86 -20.92 -20.48
C PHE A 255 -18.65 -20.46 -21.71
N GLN A 256 -18.74 -21.28 -22.76
CA GLN A 256 -19.61 -21.02 -23.92
C GLN A 256 -21.10 -21.04 -23.54
N GLU A 257 -21.52 -21.93 -22.63
CA GLU A 257 -22.90 -21.99 -22.10
C GLU A 257 -23.26 -20.84 -21.16
N GLY A 258 -22.30 -19.97 -20.85
CA GLY A 258 -22.52 -18.79 -20.02
C GLY A 258 -22.53 -19.06 -18.53
N ALA A 259 -21.85 -20.11 -18.06
CA ALA A 259 -21.69 -20.40 -16.64
C ALA A 259 -20.96 -19.28 -15.84
N CYS A 260 -20.39 -18.28 -16.54
CA CYS A 260 -19.80 -17.09 -15.97
C CYS A 260 -20.29 -15.82 -16.72
N PRO A 261 -20.77 -14.76 -16.06
CA PRO A 261 -20.87 -14.56 -14.60
C PRO A 261 -21.93 -15.43 -13.91
N GLY A 262 -21.75 -15.69 -12.61
CA GLY A 262 -22.68 -16.49 -11.80
C GLY A 262 -22.04 -17.00 -10.50
N PRO A 263 -22.82 -17.62 -9.59
CA PRO A 263 -22.34 -18.07 -8.27
C PRO A 263 -21.18 -19.06 -8.35
N GLN A 264 -21.11 -19.86 -9.42
CA GLN A 264 -20.05 -20.84 -9.62
C GLN A 264 -18.87 -20.31 -10.43
N CYS A 265 -18.89 -19.05 -10.90
CA CYS A 265 -17.82 -18.54 -11.76
C CYS A 265 -16.46 -18.52 -11.04
N LEU A 266 -16.42 -18.19 -9.74
CA LEU A 266 -15.17 -18.23 -8.97
C LEU A 266 -14.52 -19.62 -9.00
N ALA A 267 -15.30 -20.66 -8.73
CA ALA A 267 -14.82 -22.04 -8.73
C ALA A 267 -14.30 -22.42 -10.13
N LEU A 268 -15.05 -22.12 -11.19
CA LEU A 268 -14.65 -22.41 -12.57
C LEU A 268 -13.39 -21.65 -13.00
N MET A 269 -13.26 -20.38 -12.63
CA MET A 269 -12.08 -19.56 -12.94
C MET A 269 -10.84 -20.03 -12.17
N SER A 270 -11.01 -20.44 -10.92
CA SER A 270 -9.93 -21.00 -10.09
C SER A 270 -9.44 -22.34 -10.66
N LEU A 271 -10.37 -23.20 -11.10
CA LEU A 271 -10.03 -24.45 -11.81
C LEU A 271 -9.30 -24.15 -13.13
N ALA A 272 -9.79 -23.19 -13.92
CA ALA A 272 -9.15 -22.77 -15.17
C ALA A 272 -7.74 -22.21 -14.95
N GLN A 273 -7.52 -21.44 -13.88
CA GLN A 273 -6.21 -20.95 -13.49
C GLN A 273 -5.27 -22.08 -13.06
N ARG A 274 -5.74 -23.02 -12.24
CA ARG A 274 -4.95 -24.17 -11.76
C ARG A 274 -4.36 -24.97 -12.92
N ILE A 275 -5.13 -25.16 -14.00
CA ILE A 275 -4.67 -25.90 -15.19
C ILE A 275 -4.04 -25.00 -16.26
N ARG A 276 -3.91 -23.68 -16.00
CA ARG A 276 -3.40 -22.65 -16.92
C ARG A 276 -4.13 -22.62 -18.27
N LEU A 277 -5.46 -22.65 -18.22
CA LEU A 277 -6.31 -22.61 -19.41
C LEU A 277 -6.25 -21.22 -20.10
N PRO A 278 -5.86 -21.12 -21.38
CA PRO A 278 -5.70 -19.84 -22.07
C PRO A 278 -7.01 -19.08 -22.29
N GLU A 279 -8.13 -19.80 -22.48
CA GLU A 279 -9.46 -19.23 -22.65
C GLU A 279 -9.89 -18.36 -21.45
N ARG A 280 -9.31 -18.58 -20.26
CA ARG A 280 -9.60 -17.81 -19.05
C ARG A 280 -9.46 -16.31 -19.29
N THR A 281 -8.36 -15.88 -19.90
CA THR A 281 -8.09 -14.45 -20.14
C THR A 281 -9.11 -13.87 -21.11
N GLY A 282 -9.40 -14.58 -22.21
CA GLY A 282 -10.40 -14.16 -23.19
C GLY A 282 -11.82 -14.06 -22.60
N ILE A 283 -12.17 -14.87 -21.60
CA ILE A 283 -13.46 -14.77 -20.91
C ILE A 283 -13.48 -13.58 -19.95
N LEU A 284 -12.42 -13.37 -19.16
CA LEU A 284 -12.30 -12.22 -18.28
C LEU A 284 -12.39 -10.91 -19.08
N GLU A 285 -11.76 -10.86 -20.25
CA GLU A 285 -11.82 -9.72 -21.15
C GLU A 285 -13.19 -9.58 -21.82
N GLY A 286 -13.67 -10.63 -22.49
CA GLY A 286 -14.92 -10.60 -23.26
C GLY A 286 -16.19 -10.48 -22.41
N ARG A 287 -16.12 -10.83 -21.11
CA ARG A 287 -17.25 -10.75 -20.17
C ARG A 287 -17.03 -9.75 -19.04
N ALA A 288 -16.03 -8.88 -19.14
CA ALA A 288 -15.68 -7.91 -18.11
C ALA A 288 -16.89 -7.09 -17.59
N GLY A 289 -17.70 -6.54 -18.50
CA GLY A 289 -18.90 -5.76 -18.15
C GLY A 289 -19.91 -6.54 -17.30
N PRO A 290 -20.48 -7.64 -17.81
CA PRO A 290 -21.39 -8.50 -17.04
C PRO A 290 -20.77 -9.03 -15.75
N LEU A 291 -19.46 -9.34 -15.73
CA LEU A 291 -18.74 -9.79 -14.53
C LEU A 291 -18.66 -8.71 -13.46
N ALA A 292 -18.24 -7.50 -13.83
CA ALA A 292 -18.18 -6.38 -12.91
C ALA A 292 -19.56 -6.07 -12.32
N GLN A 293 -20.61 -6.08 -13.15
CA GLN A 293 -21.99 -5.87 -12.70
C GLN A 293 -22.45 -6.96 -11.72
N TRP A 294 -22.20 -8.23 -12.03
CA TRP A 294 -22.56 -9.32 -11.13
C TRP A 294 -21.78 -9.25 -9.81
N LEU A 295 -20.46 -9.05 -9.90
CA LEU A 295 -19.59 -8.91 -8.73
C LEU A 295 -20.02 -7.74 -7.85
N TRP A 296 -20.46 -6.63 -8.43
CA TRP A 296 -20.89 -5.44 -7.69
C TRP A 296 -21.99 -5.74 -6.66
N GLY A 297 -22.87 -6.70 -6.94
CA GLY A 297 -23.93 -7.14 -6.03
C GLY A 297 -23.50 -8.16 -4.97
N GLN A 298 -22.26 -8.68 -5.02
CA GLN A 298 -21.80 -9.76 -4.12
C GLN A 298 -21.25 -9.24 -2.78
N PRO A 299 -21.18 -10.10 -1.75
CA PRO A 299 -20.47 -9.81 -0.50
C PRO A 299 -18.98 -9.49 -0.75
N ALA A 300 -18.39 -8.63 0.08
CA ALA A 300 -17.00 -8.21 -0.08
C ALA A 300 -15.98 -9.38 -0.03
N ALA A 301 -16.27 -10.44 0.74
CA ALA A 301 -15.45 -11.65 0.77
C ALA A 301 -15.39 -12.32 -0.62
N VAL A 302 -16.54 -12.52 -1.27
CA VAL A 302 -16.64 -13.10 -2.62
C VAL A 302 -15.91 -12.24 -3.65
N GLN A 303 -16.03 -10.92 -3.55
CA GLN A 303 -15.33 -10.00 -4.44
C GLN A 303 -13.81 -10.11 -4.29
N ARG A 304 -13.31 -10.11 -3.05
CA ARG A 304 -11.88 -10.25 -2.75
C ARG A 304 -11.34 -11.59 -3.24
N ASP A 305 -12.05 -12.68 -2.98
CA ASP A 305 -11.65 -14.01 -3.44
C ASP A 305 -11.62 -14.08 -4.97
N PHE A 306 -12.60 -13.47 -5.65
CA PHE A 306 -12.60 -13.41 -7.11
C PHE A 306 -11.45 -12.58 -7.68
N LEU A 307 -11.27 -11.36 -7.19
CA LEU A 307 -10.24 -10.48 -7.71
C LEU A 307 -8.83 -11.02 -7.43
N SER A 308 -8.62 -11.70 -6.31
CA SER A 308 -7.33 -12.32 -5.97
C SER A 308 -7.10 -13.63 -6.70
N GLN A 309 -8.02 -14.59 -6.61
CA GLN A 309 -7.83 -15.93 -7.17
C GLN A 309 -8.07 -15.91 -8.67
N ALA A 310 -9.25 -15.51 -9.14
CA ALA A 310 -9.62 -15.58 -10.55
C ALA A 310 -8.89 -14.53 -11.42
N ALA A 311 -8.84 -13.27 -10.98
CA ALA A 311 -8.22 -12.19 -11.75
C ALA A 311 -6.72 -12.01 -11.48
N GLY A 312 -6.19 -12.56 -10.38
CA GLY A 312 -4.76 -12.47 -10.05
C GLY A 312 -4.30 -11.06 -9.69
N LEU A 313 -5.19 -10.21 -9.17
CA LEU A 313 -4.85 -8.84 -8.78
C LEU A 313 -4.12 -8.80 -7.44
N PRO A 314 -3.18 -7.85 -7.25
CA PRO A 314 -2.48 -7.67 -5.98
C PRO A 314 -3.41 -7.08 -4.91
N SER A 315 -3.11 -7.33 -3.63
CA SER A 315 -4.03 -7.02 -2.52
C SER A 315 -4.36 -5.53 -2.36
N ASP A 316 -3.37 -4.66 -2.56
CA ASP A 316 -3.52 -3.20 -2.52
C ASP A 316 -4.49 -2.69 -3.59
N ARG A 317 -4.38 -3.22 -4.80
CA ARG A 317 -5.27 -2.91 -5.93
C ARG A 317 -6.69 -3.41 -5.68
N ILE A 318 -6.83 -4.60 -5.09
CA ILE A 318 -8.13 -5.14 -4.68
C ILE A 318 -8.78 -4.24 -3.64
N ASP A 319 -8.06 -3.88 -2.58
CA ASP A 319 -8.61 -3.03 -1.51
C ASP A 319 -9.00 -1.65 -2.05
N ALA A 320 -8.25 -1.10 -3.02
CA ALA A 320 -8.60 0.13 -3.71
C ALA A 320 -9.91 0.01 -4.51
N LEU A 321 -10.10 -1.06 -5.30
CA LEU A 321 -11.35 -1.32 -6.03
C LEU A 321 -12.55 -1.49 -5.09
N LEU A 322 -12.35 -2.15 -3.94
CA LEU A 322 -13.39 -2.35 -2.93
C LEU A 322 -13.77 -1.04 -2.22
N ARG A 323 -12.82 -0.11 -2.00
CA ARG A 323 -13.12 1.26 -1.52
C ARG A 323 -13.95 2.03 -2.54
N LEU A 324 -13.59 1.97 -3.82
CA LEU A 324 -14.36 2.62 -4.88
C LEU A 324 -15.81 2.15 -4.93
N ARG A 325 -16.06 0.85 -4.72
CA ARG A 325 -17.42 0.31 -4.62
C ARG A 325 -18.23 0.96 -3.51
N LYS A 326 -17.59 1.31 -2.39
CA LYS A 326 -18.25 1.97 -1.25
C LYS A 326 -18.46 3.48 -1.45
N GLY A 327 -17.97 4.04 -2.57
CA GLY A 327 -17.96 5.49 -2.77
C GLY A 327 -16.83 6.19 -2.01
N GLU A 328 -15.83 5.44 -1.54
CA GLU A 328 -14.68 5.97 -0.81
C GLU A 328 -13.50 6.21 -1.77
N TRP A 329 -12.72 7.27 -1.50
CA TRP A 329 -11.49 7.53 -2.24
C TRP A 329 -10.39 6.52 -1.83
N PRO A 330 -9.83 5.77 -2.79
CA PRO A 330 -8.61 5.00 -2.57
C PRO A 330 -7.38 5.90 -2.75
N SER A 331 -6.21 5.38 -2.39
CA SER A 331 -4.95 6.02 -2.81
C SER A 331 -4.73 5.80 -4.30
N ILE A 332 -4.35 6.87 -5.02
CA ILE A 332 -4.02 6.81 -6.45
C ILE A 332 -2.84 5.86 -6.71
N GLN A 333 -1.91 5.77 -5.75
CA GLN A 333 -0.72 4.92 -5.84
C GLN A 333 -1.05 3.44 -6.00
N SER A 334 -2.18 2.97 -5.43
CA SER A 334 -2.63 1.57 -5.56
C SER A 334 -2.98 1.16 -6.98
N PHE A 335 -3.06 2.11 -7.92
CA PHE A 335 -3.27 1.86 -9.34
C PHE A 335 -2.06 2.20 -10.20
N GLN A 336 -0.94 2.63 -9.63
CA GLN A 336 0.27 2.95 -10.41
C GLN A 336 1.02 1.67 -10.81
N GLY A 337 1.74 1.73 -11.94
CA GLY A 337 2.69 0.69 -12.36
C GLY A 337 2.17 -0.40 -13.29
N THR A 338 0.86 -0.66 -13.37
CA THR A 338 0.30 -1.63 -14.34
C THR A 338 -1.00 -1.13 -14.97
N LEU A 339 -1.16 -1.41 -16.26
CA LEU A 339 -2.38 -1.07 -17.01
C LEU A 339 -3.61 -1.71 -16.37
N PHE A 340 -4.75 -1.03 -16.52
CA PHE A 340 -6.04 -1.60 -16.11
C PHE A 340 -6.42 -2.76 -17.01
N THR A 341 -6.79 -3.88 -16.39
CA THR A 341 -7.43 -4.99 -17.08
C THR A 341 -8.83 -4.60 -17.57
N SER A 342 -9.40 -5.34 -18.51
CA SER A 342 -10.77 -5.13 -18.97
C SER A 342 -11.79 -5.19 -17.82
N LEU A 343 -11.58 -6.09 -16.84
CA LEU A 343 -12.43 -6.18 -15.65
C LEU A 343 -12.36 -4.92 -14.79
N GLU A 344 -11.18 -4.33 -14.63
CA GLU A 344 -11.02 -3.08 -13.89
C GLU A 344 -11.65 -1.90 -14.63
N ASN A 345 -11.50 -1.82 -15.95
CA ASN A 345 -12.18 -0.81 -16.75
C ASN A 345 -13.70 -0.91 -16.60
N ALA A 346 -14.25 -2.13 -16.65
CA ALA A 346 -15.67 -2.37 -16.39
C ALA A 346 -16.08 -2.03 -14.95
N TRP A 347 -15.18 -2.21 -13.97
CA TRP A 347 -15.38 -1.79 -12.59
C TRP A 347 -15.47 -0.26 -12.49
N PHE A 348 -14.57 0.48 -13.14
CA PHE A 348 -14.61 1.95 -13.19
C PHE A 348 -15.85 2.47 -13.91
N ASP A 349 -16.35 1.78 -14.95
CA ASP A 349 -17.62 2.12 -15.57
C ASP A 349 -18.80 1.98 -14.59
N GLN A 350 -18.76 0.98 -13.71
CA GLN A 350 -19.76 0.83 -12.66
C GLN A 350 -19.61 1.92 -11.58
N VAL A 351 -18.38 2.23 -11.16
CA VAL A 351 -18.09 3.35 -10.24
C VAL A 351 -18.62 4.67 -10.80
N ARG A 352 -18.44 4.94 -12.09
CA ARG A 352 -18.93 6.16 -12.75
C ARG A 352 -20.47 6.29 -12.69
N ARG A 353 -21.19 5.17 -12.74
CA ARG A 353 -22.65 5.12 -12.66
C ARG A 353 -23.16 5.32 -11.22
N GLU A 354 -22.54 4.65 -10.27
CA GLU A 354 -23.02 4.57 -8.87
C GLU A 354 -22.48 5.72 -8.01
N HIS A 355 -21.27 6.20 -8.31
CA HIS A 355 -20.53 7.20 -7.52
C HIS A 355 -20.00 8.33 -8.41
N PRO A 356 -20.85 9.28 -8.85
CA PRO A 356 -20.43 10.37 -9.75
C PRO A 356 -19.25 11.20 -9.24
N GLY A 357 -19.08 11.32 -7.91
CA GLY A 357 -17.95 12.01 -7.29
C GLY A 357 -16.58 11.36 -7.52
N LEU A 358 -16.55 10.08 -7.93
CA LEU A 358 -15.34 9.31 -8.24
C LEU A 358 -15.13 9.11 -9.75
N SER A 359 -16.04 9.65 -10.58
CA SER A 359 -16.10 9.39 -12.03
C SER A 359 -14.82 9.76 -12.80
N THR A 360 -14.05 10.72 -12.29
CA THR A 360 -12.84 11.24 -12.93
C THR A 360 -11.57 10.52 -12.49
N LEU A 361 -11.62 9.65 -11.48
CA LEU A 361 -10.42 8.98 -10.96
C LEU A 361 -9.72 8.17 -12.04
N GLN A 362 -10.46 7.43 -12.87
CA GLN A 362 -9.88 6.64 -13.95
C GLN A 362 -9.10 7.52 -14.94
N ASP A 363 -9.67 8.66 -15.35
CA ASP A 363 -9.03 9.59 -16.29
C ASP A 363 -7.69 10.11 -15.73
N ILE A 364 -7.66 10.40 -14.43
CA ILE A 364 -6.46 10.89 -13.74
C ILE A 364 -5.40 9.81 -13.61
N VAL A 365 -5.79 8.59 -13.24
CA VAL A 365 -4.84 7.47 -13.18
C VAL A 365 -4.27 7.15 -14.56
N LEU A 366 -5.10 7.15 -15.61
CA LEU A 366 -4.63 6.92 -16.98
C LEU A 366 -3.63 7.99 -17.43
N GLU A 367 -3.83 9.26 -17.06
CA GLU A 367 -2.84 10.31 -17.33
C GLU A 367 -1.53 10.09 -16.58
N LEU A 368 -1.59 9.72 -15.31
CA LEU A 368 -0.40 9.38 -14.51
C LEU A 368 0.34 8.12 -15.02
N GLN A 369 -0.35 7.26 -15.77
CA GLN A 369 0.23 6.10 -16.46
C GLN A 369 0.68 6.41 -17.90
N GLU A 370 0.62 7.68 -18.32
CA GLU A 370 0.94 8.13 -19.68
C GLU A 370 0.07 7.48 -20.79
N GLN A 371 -1.14 7.02 -20.44
CA GLN A 371 -2.08 6.35 -21.36
C GLN A 371 -3.12 7.29 -21.98
N GLY A 372 -2.99 8.60 -21.77
CA GLY A 372 -3.90 9.61 -22.27
C GLY A 372 -3.76 10.90 -21.49
N THR A 373 -4.49 11.94 -21.89
CA THR A 373 -4.57 13.20 -21.13
C THR A 373 -6.00 13.38 -20.64
N ALA A 374 -6.17 13.58 -19.34
CA ALA A 374 -7.47 13.87 -18.78
C ALA A 374 -7.96 15.22 -19.31
N SER A 375 -9.24 15.31 -19.67
CA SER A 375 -9.80 16.59 -20.09
C SER A 375 -9.66 17.64 -18.96
N THR A 376 -9.55 18.92 -19.32
CA THR A 376 -9.52 20.00 -18.31
C THR A 376 -10.74 19.98 -17.38
N ALA A 377 -11.90 19.56 -17.90
CA ALA A 377 -13.12 19.40 -17.11
C ALA A 377 -13.01 18.23 -16.11
N ALA A 378 -12.44 17.09 -16.52
CA ALA A 378 -12.19 15.96 -15.63
C ALA A 378 -11.17 16.32 -14.54
N PHE A 379 -10.08 17.00 -14.91
CA PHE A 379 -9.08 17.49 -13.96
C PHE A 379 -9.70 18.44 -12.92
N LYS A 380 -10.49 19.42 -13.36
CA LYS A 380 -11.17 20.36 -12.46
C LYS A 380 -12.10 19.64 -11.47
N ARG A 381 -12.94 18.71 -11.95
CA ARG A 381 -13.83 17.92 -11.08
C ARG A 381 -13.04 17.06 -10.10
N TRP A 382 -11.92 16.49 -10.54
CA TRP A 382 -11.03 15.75 -9.66
C TRP A 382 -10.46 16.65 -8.56
N THR A 383 -9.91 17.83 -8.88
CA THR A 383 -9.38 18.76 -7.87
C THR A 383 -10.45 19.22 -6.86
N GLU A 384 -11.71 19.34 -7.29
CA GLU A 384 -12.83 19.71 -6.42
C GLU A 384 -13.18 18.61 -5.39
N ALA A 385 -13.07 17.34 -5.78
CA ALA A 385 -13.53 16.21 -4.98
C ALA A 385 -12.42 15.39 -4.28
N THR A 386 -11.18 15.44 -4.78
CA THR A 386 -10.09 14.56 -4.34
C THR A 386 -9.59 14.89 -2.92
N PRO A 387 -9.25 13.92 -2.06
CA PRO A 387 -8.62 14.20 -0.77
C PRO A 387 -7.33 15.04 -0.93
N CYS A 388 -7.02 15.90 0.05
CA CYS A 388 -5.86 16.80 -0.06
C CYS A 388 -4.55 16.05 -0.25
N SER A 389 -4.38 14.89 0.41
CA SER A 389 -3.20 14.02 0.25
C SER A 389 -3.00 13.52 -1.18
N GLU A 390 -4.07 13.35 -1.95
CA GLU A 390 -4.00 12.85 -3.32
C GLU A 390 -3.77 13.99 -4.33
N LEU A 391 -4.05 15.24 -3.95
CA LEU A 391 -3.89 16.42 -4.82
C LEU A 391 -2.43 16.61 -5.25
N THR A 392 -1.46 16.20 -4.43
CA THR A 392 -0.02 16.37 -4.73
C THR A 392 0.44 15.60 -5.97
N HIS A 393 -0.30 14.57 -6.39
CA HIS A 393 -0.06 13.85 -7.64
C HIS A 393 -0.21 14.72 -8.88
N ALA A 394 -0.84 15.91 -8.77
CA ALA A 394 -0.87 16.89 -9.84
C ALA A 394 0.53 17.32 -10.33
N ASN A 395 1.56 17.21 -9.47
CA ASN A 395 2.95 17.51 -9.87
C ASN A 395 3.50 16.55 -10.94
N ASP A 396 2.94 15.35 -11.04
CA ASP A 396 3.36 14.33 -12.00
C ASP A 396 2.57 14.43 -13.32
N MET A 397 1.73 15.46 -13.46
CA MET A 397 0.87 15.70 -14.62
C MET A 397 1.27 16.97 -15.38
N ALA A 398 0.80 17.10 -16.63
CA ALA A 398 0.99 18.32 -17.40
C ALA A 398 0.08 19.44 -16.87
N LEU A 399 0.66 20.46 -16.23
CA LEU A 399 -0.10 21.56 -15.63
C LEU A 399 -0.11 22.82 -16.51
N SER A 400 -1.19 23.00 -17.26
CA SER A 400 -1.50 24.26 -17.95
C SER A 400 -2.00 25.34 -16.99
N ALA A 401 -2.05 26.60 -17.42
CA ALA A 401 -2.60 27.70 -16.63
C ALA A 401 -4.02 27.41 -16.11
N THR A 402 -4.90 26.83 -16.94
CA THR A 402 -6.26 26.47 -16.53
C THR A 402 -6.28 25.40 -15.44
N ARG A 403 -5.36 24.42 -15.49
CA ARG A 403 -5.25 23.39 -14.45
C ARG A 403 -4.65 23.95 -13.16
N LEU A 404 -3.67 24.85 -13.26
CA LEU A 404 -3.12 25.56 -12.10
C LEU A 404 -4.17 26.48 -11.44
N LEU A 405 -5.04 27.10 -12.22
CA LEU A 405 -6.19 27.84 -11.70
C LEU A 405 -7.16 26.91 -10.95
N ALA A 406 -7.43 25.71 -11.48
CA ALA A 406 -8.23 24.71 -10.76
C ALA A 406 -7.59 24.34 -9.42
N ILE A 407 -6.27 24.13 -9.38
CA ILE A 407 -5.52 23.91 -8.13
C ILE A 407 -5.61 25.12 -7.19
N ALA A 408 -5.45 26.34 -7.68
CA ALA A 408 -5.55 27.55 -6.86
C ALA A 408 -6.95 27.69 -6.21
N ASN A 409 -8.01 27.30 -6.91
CA ASN A 409 -9.37 27.29 -6.37
C ASN A 409 -9.58 26.25 -5.25
N THR A 410 -8.66 25.30 -5.06
CA THR A 410 -8.71 24.35 -3.94
C THR A 410 -8.10 24.88 -2.64
N GLU A 411 -7.51 26.08 -2.64
CA GLU A 411 -6.76 26.62 -1.49
C GLU A 411 -7.57 26.64 -0.18
N VAL A 412 -8.88 26.91 -0.25
CA VAL A 412 -9.75 26.95 0.94
C VAL A 412 -9.83 25.56 1.60
N ARG A 413 -9.76 24.48 0.82
CA ARG A 413 -9.89 23.10 1.28
C ARG A 413 -8.53 22.44 1.56
N CYS A 414 -7.54 22.70 0.71
CA CYS A 414 -6.22 22.05 0.75
C CYS A 414 -5.08 23.09 0.68
N PRO A 415 -4.98 24.02 1.65
CA PRO A 415 -4.12 25.19 1.53
C PRO A 415 -2.63 24.85 1.41
N ALA A 416 -2.17 23.79 2.08
CA ALA A 416 -0.76 23.39 2.05
C ALA A 416 -0.39 22.78 0.70
N GLU A 417 -1.22 21.86 0.20
CA GLU A 417 -0.97 21.13 -1.03
C GLU A 417 -1.14 22.02 -2.27
N SER A 418 -2.15 22.88 -2.31
CA SER A 418 -2.31 23.86 -3.39
C SER A 418 -1.09 24.78 -3.49
N LEU A 419 -0.63 25.33 -2.37
CA LEU A 419 0.56 26.20 -2.34
C LEU A 419 1.82 25.45 -2.78
N TYR A 420 2.01 24.23 -2.29
CA TYR A 420 3.16 23.40 -2.65
C TYR A 420 3.24 23.18 -4.16
N ILE A 421 2.12 22.80 -4.80
CA ILE A 421 2.08 22.57 -6.24
C ILE A 421 2.34 23.89 -7.01
N LEU A 422 1.65 24.97 -6.62
CA LEU A 422 1.77 26.27 -7.26
C LEU A 422 3.21 26.81 -7.18
N SER A 423 3.87 26.69 -6.03
CA SER A 423 5.26 27.18 -5.82
C SER A 423 6.26 26.65 -6.85
N ARG A 424 6.03 25.45 -7.38
CA ARG A 424 6.89 24.81 -8.38
C ARG A 424 6.66 25.31 -9.81
N HIS A 425 5.51 25.93 -10.09
CA HIS A 425 5.03 26.19 -11.45
C HIS A 425 4.84 27.68 -11.76
N VAL A 426 4.53 28.51 -10.75
CA VAL A 426 4.17 29.93 -10.95
C VAL A 426 5.28 30.77 -11.61
N ALA A 427 6.55 30.43 -11.40
CA ALA A 427 7.67 31.13 -12.02
C ALA A 427 7.70 30.99 -13.55
N GLN A 428 7.19 29.86 -14.06
CA GLN A 428 7.24 29.50 -15.49
C GLN A 428 6.07 30.10 -16.28
N LEU A 429 5.01 30.54 -15.61
CA LEU A 429 3.84 31.11 -16.26
C LEU A 429 4.12 32.50 -16.84
N PRO A 430 3.57 32.83 -18.03
CA PRO A 430 3.50 34.20 -18.51
C PRO A 430 2.80 35.13 -17.49
N PRO A 431 3.18 36.43 -17.41
CA PRO A 431 2.63 37.36 -16.42
C PRO A 431 1.09 37.42 -16.37
N GLY A 432 0.41 37.44 -17.52
CA GLY A 432 -1.05 37.47 -17.57
C GLY A 432 -1.70 36.20 -16.99
N GLU A 433 -1.20 35.03 -17.37
CA GLU A 433 -1.67 33.74 -16.84
C GLU A 433 -1.38 33.58 -15.35
N LEU A 434 -0.22 34.06 -14.89
CA LEU A 434 0.12 34.08 -13.47
C LEU A 434 -0.92 34.86 -12.65
N ILE A 435 -1.27 36.07 -13.12
CA ILE A 435 -2.26 36.92 -12.45
C ILE A 435 -3.60 36.18 -12.33
N ASP A 436 -4.03 35.53 -13.41
CA ASP A 436 -5.28 34.78 -13.43
C ASP A 436 -5.26 33.59 -12.47
N VAL A 437 -4.17 32.81 -12.47
CA VAL A 437 -3.98 31.65 -11.59
C VAL A 437 -3.96 32.05 -10.12
N LEU A 438 -3.31 33.16 -9.76
CA LEU A 438 -3.17 33.60 -8.37
C LEU A 438 -4.37 34.40 -7.85
N ARG A 439 -5.28 34.84 -8.74
CA ARG A 439 -6.46 35.62 -8.39
C ARG A 439 -7.29 35.04 -7.24
N PRO A 440 -7.54 33.72 -7.16
CA PRO A 440 -8.33 33.13 -6.07
C PRO A 440 -7.64 33.17 -4.71
N LEU A 441 -6.31 33.29 -4.67
CA LEU A 441 -5.54 33.17 -3.43
C LEU A 441 -5.61 34.44 -2.58
N PRO A 442 -5.75 34.34 -1.24
CA PRO A 442 -5.65 35.50 -0.37
C PRO A 442 -4.22 36.05 -0.33
N VAL A 443 -4.09 37.34 -0.01
CA VAL A 443 -2.80 38.07 0.00
C VAL A 443 -1.73 37.35 0.84
N ALA A 444 -2.10 36.83 2.01
CA ALA A 444 -1.17 36.11 2.89
C ALA A 444 -0.54 34.88 2.20
N ARG A 445 -1.29 34.19 1.32
CA ARG A 445 -0.81 33.02 0.56
C ARG A 445 0.07 33.43 -0.60
N ILE A 446 -0.29 34.50 -1.31
CA ILE A 446 0.58 35.08 -2.35
C ILE A 446 1.92 35.52 -1.73
N GLY A 447 1.90 36.07 -0.52
CA GLY A 447 3.11 36.41 0.23
C GLY A 447 4.04 35.21 0.48
N MET A 448 3.50 34.00 0.63
CA MET A 448 4.30 32.78 0.76
C MET A 448 4.95 32.33 -0.56
N LEU A 449 4.42 32.79 -1.70
CA LEU A 449 4.94 32.50 -3.05
C LEU A 449 5.85 33.61 -3.59
N ARG A 450 6.18 34.61 -2.76
CA ARG A 450 6.86 35.84 -3.20
C ARG A 450 8.19 35.57 -3.90
N ASN A 451 8.96 34.61 -3.43
CA ASN A 451 10.27 34.30 -4.01
C ASN A 451 10.14 33.57 -5.35
N GLU A 452 9.00 32.92 -5.57
CA GLU A 452 8.64 32.10 -6.72
C GLU A 452 7.95 32.92 -7.81
N LEU A 453 7.52 34.15 -7.52
CA LEU A 453 6.93 35.06 -8.51
C LEU A 453 7.94 35.51 -9.58
N GLY A 454 9.25 35.33 -9.36
CA GLY A 454 10.30 35.69 -10.31
C GLY A 454 10.51 37.20 -10.47
N LEU A 455 10.18 38.00 -9.45
CA LEU A 455 10.28 39.47 -9.49
C LEU A 455 11.72 40.00 -9.57
N GLY A 456 12.73 39.14 -9.39
CA GLY A 456 14.13 39.50 -9.64
C GLY A 456 14.51 39.63 -11.11
N ALA A 457 13.66 39.17 -12.05
CA ALA A 457 13.90 39.32 -13.47
C ALA A 457 13.32 40.66 -13.99
N PRO A 458 14.13 41.57 -14.59
CA PRO A 458 13.68 42.91 -14.98
C PRO A 458 12.40 42.97 -15.81
N ALA A 459 12.31 42.19 -16.89
CA ALA A 459 11.14 42.18 -17.77
C ALA A 459 9.87 41.68 -17.06
N ARG A 460 10.02 40.72 -16.16
CA ARG A 460 8.91 40.16 -15.39
C ARG A 460 8.46 41.12 -14.29
N ALA A 461 9.40 41.79 -13.63
CA ALA A 461 9.14 42.84 -12.65
C ALA A 461 8.33 43.98 -13.27
N GLU A 462 8.72 44.46 -14.45
CA GLU A 462 7.97 45.49 -15.18
C GLU A 462 6.54 45.06 -15.51
N ALA A 463 6.37 43.84 -16.01
CA ALA A 463 5.06 43.32 -16.42
C ALA A 463 4.10 43.09 -15.23
N LEU A 464 4.63 42.72 -14.06
CA LEU A 464 3.83 42.42 -12.86
C LEU A 464 3.71 43.58 -11.89
N PHE A 465 4.46 44.68 -12.08
CA PHE A 465 4.56 45.77 -11.11
C PHE A 465 3.21 46.34 -10.68
N ASP A 466 2.33 46.67 -11.64
CA ASP A 466 1.04 47.31 -11.35
C ASP A 466 0.16 46.35 -10.52
N TRP A 467 0.11 45.07 -10.91
CA TRP A 467 -0.62 44.04 -10.18
C TRP A 467 -0.07 43.83 -8.76
N VAL A 468 1.25 43.76 -8.59
CA VAL A 468 1.90 43.63 -7.27
C VAL A 468 1.53 44.81 -6.38
N MET A 469 1.65 46.04 -6.89
CA MET A 469 1.30 47.27 -6.18
C MET A 469 -0.17 47.35 -5.80
N GLU A 470 -1.06 46.88 -6.68
CA GLU A 470 -2.49 46.84 -6.42
C GLU A 470 -2.85 45.82 -5.35
N ARG A 471 -2.22 44.64 -5.41
CA ARG A 471 -2.51 43.50 -4.55
C ARG A 471 -2.01 43.70 -3.14
N ASP A 472 -0.71 43.94 -2.97
CA ASP A 472 -0.06 44.20 -1.69
C ASP A 472 1.37 44.75 -1.91
N PRO A 473 1.67 45.99 -1.48
CA PRO A 473 3.03 46.54 -1.54
C PRO A 473 4.10 45.69 -0.81
N GLY A 474 3.71 44.85 0.15
CA GLY A 474 4.63 43.92 0.83
C GLY A 474 5.26 42.86 -0.09
N LEU A 475 4.70 42.66 -1.28
CA LEU A 475 5.22 41.75 -2.30
C LEU A 475 6.38 42.34 -3.12
N LEU A 476 6.71 43.63 -2.95
CA LEU A 476 7.83 44.29 -3.64
C LEU A 476 9.23 43.82 -3.19
N ASP A 477 9.30 43.04 -2.10
CA ASP A 477 10.57 42.55 -1.58
C ASP A 477 11.27 41.61 -2.58
N GLY A 478 12.50 41.94 -2.95
CA GLY A 478 13.27 41.24 -3.99
C GLY A 478 12.95 41.64 -5.42
N LEU A 479 12.11 42.67 -5.64
CA LEU A 479 11.77 43.15 -6.99
C LEU A 479 12.95 43.88 -7.64
N ALA A 480 13.26 43.51 -8.89
CA ALA A 480 14.22 44.20 -9.74
C ALA A 480 13.59 45.51 -10.27
N ALA A 481 13.98 46.64 -9.70
CA ALA A 481 13.48 47.93 -10.14
C ALA A 481 14.31 48.43 -11.33
N THR A 482 13.70 48.44 -12.51
CA THR A 482 14.24 49.08 -13.72
C THR A 482 13.90 50.58 -13.72
N PRO A 483 14.50 51.38 -14.62
CA PRO A 483 14.12 52.80 -14.74
C PRO A 483 12.61 53.00 -14.96
N ALA A 484 11.97 52.11 -15.73
CA ALA A 484 10.53 52.16 -15.97
C ALA A 484 9.71 51.87 -14.69
N VAL A 485 10.10 50.86 -13.91
CA VAL A 485 9.48 50.59 -12.61
C VAL A 485 9.66 51.75 -11.64
N VAL A 486 10.86 52.33 -11.55
CA VAL A 486 11.11 53.48 -10.68
C VAL A 486 10.28 54.68 -11.10
N ALA A 487 10.20 54.97 -12.40
CA ALA A 487 9.38 56.06 -12.90
C ALA A 487 7.91 55.89 -12.50
N LYS A 488 7.37 54.66 -12.59
CA LYS A 488 6.02 54.34 -12.10
C LYS A 488 5.90 54.48 -10.58
N LEU A 489 6.85 53.95 -9.80
CA LEU A 489 6.87 54.04 -8.33
C LEU A 489 6.78 55.48 -7.82
N LEU A 490 7.39 56.42 -8.55
CA LEU A 490 7.41 57.84 -8.19
C LEU A 490 6.14 58.61 -8.59
N THR A 491 5.21 57.98 -9.32
CA THR A 491 3.91 58.60 -9.64
C THR A 491 2.99 58.62 -8.41
N PRO A 492 2.09 59.62 -8.29
CA PRO A 492 1.21 59.73 -7.12
C PRO A 492 0.41 58.46 -6.76
N PRO A 493 -0.18 57.71 -7.72
CA PRO A 493 -0.95 56.50 -7.40
C PRO A 493 -0.15 55.43 -6.65
N HIS A 494 1.13 55.23 -7.00
CA HIS A 494 1.99 54.23 -6.38
C HIS A 494 2.75 54.79 -5.19
N ALA A 495 3.28 56.00 -5.31
CA ALA A 495 4.07 56.64 -4.26
C ALA A 495 3.27 56.83 -2.97
N ASN A 496 2.00 57.24 -3.07
CA ASN A 496 1.15 57.47 -1.90
C ASN A 496 0.93 56.19 -1.08
N ARG A 497 0.94 55.01 -1.71
CA ARG A 497 0.82 53.71 -1.00
C ARG A 497 2.08 53.36 -0.21
N LEU A 498 3.20 54.01 -0.50
CA LEU A 498 4.50 53.83 0.14
C LEU A 498 4.93 55.04 0.99
N GLY A 499 3.98 55.92 1.35
CA GLY A 499 4.25 57.10 2.19
C GLY A 499 4.65 58.37 1.43
N GLY A 500 4.45 58.39 0.11
CA GLY A 500 4.71 59.52 -0.77
C GLY A 500 6.04 59.44 -1.52
N ARG A 501 6.21 60.34 -2.49
CA ARG A 501 7.37 60.34 -3.41
C ARG A 501 8.71 60.35 -2.66
N GLU A 502 8.81 61.16 -1.62
CA GLU A 502 10.03 61.32 -0.83
C GLU A 502 10.40 60.04 -0.06
N ALA A 503 9.41 59.35 0.50
CA ALA A 503 9.60 58.08 1.18
C ALA A 503 10.07 56.99 0.21
N VAL A 504 9.55 56.99 -1.02
CA VAL A 504 9.99 56.07 -2.09
C VAL A 504 11.44 56.33 -2.50
N LEU A 505 11.83 57.60 -2.67
CA LEU A 505 13.22 57.93 -2.99
C LEU A 505 14.18 57.49 -1.87
N ASP A 506 13.81 57.74 -0.61
CA ASP A 506 14.62 57.31 0.53
C ASP A 506 14.67 55.77 0.63
N LEU A 507 13.57 55.07 0.35
CA LEU A 507 13.51 53.59 0.30
C LEU A 507 14.43 53.02 -0.79
N LEU A 508 14.39 53.56 -2.00
CA LEU A 508 15.20 53.08 -3.13
C LEU A 508 16.69 53.39 -2.96
N LEU A 509 17.03 54.44 -2.21
CA LEU A 509 18.41 54.73 -1.82
C LEU A 509 18.85 53.84 -0.64
N ASP A 510 17.99 53.54 0.33
CA ASP A 510 18.33 52.79 1.54
C ASP A 510 18.05 51.28 1.42
N TRP A 511 19.07 50.52 0.99
CA TRP A 511 19.01 49.06 0.83
C TRP A 511 18.74 48.26 2.12
N GLN A 512 18.80 48.88 3.30
CA GLN A 512 18.53 48.19 4.56
C GLN A 512 17.04 48.19 4.94
N ARG A 513 16.20 48.95 4.24
CA ARG A 513 14.76 49.03 4.52
C ARG A 513 13.98 47.93 3.80
N SER A 514 12.86 47.52 4.42
CA SER A 514 11.88 46.63 3.81
C SER A 514 10.72 47.46 3.25
N PRO A 515 10.20 47.15 2.05
CA PRO A 515 10.59 46.06 1.15
C PRO A 515 11.97 46.29 0.49
N ARG A 516 12.76 45.23 0.30
CA ARG A 516 14.08 45.31 -0.35
C ARG A 516 13.90 45.33 -1.86
N ILE A 517 13.65 46.51 -2.40
CA ILE A 517 13.63 46.73 -3.85
C ILE A 517 15.09 46.82 -4.31
N ALA A 518 15.46 46.07 -5.34
CA ALA A 518 16.82 46.04 -5.89
C ALA A 518 16.85 46.82 -7.21
N PRO A 519 17.27 48.10 -7.21
CA PRO A 519 17.40 48.86 -8.45
C PRO A 519 18.49 48.23 -9.33
N THR A 520 18.23 48.13 -10.64
CA THR A 520 19.32 47.93 -11.60
C THR A 520 20.27 49.12 -11.56
N TYR A 521 21.47 48.97 -12.13
CA TYR A 521 22.44 50.07 -12.16
C TYR A 521 21.86 51.36 -12.78
N ASP A 522 21.22 51.24 -13.94
CA ASP A 522 20.59 52.38 -14.62
C ASP A 522 19.42 52.96 -13.81
N ALA A 523 18.64 52.10 -13.14
CA ALA A 523 17.57 52.55 -12.27
C ALA A 523 18.10 53.28 -11.05
N LEU A 524 19.23 52.86 -10.49
CA LEU A 524 19.89 53.55 -9.38
C LEU A 524 20.35 54.96 -9.80
N LEU A 525 20.95 55.09 -10.99
CA LEU A 525 21.29 56.40 -11.57
C LEU A 525 20.04 57.27 -11.77
N PHE A 526 18.96 56.68 -12.27
CA PHE A 526 17.68 57.36 -12.42
C PHE A 526 17.09 57.84 -11.07
N VAL A 527 17.07 56.98 -10.05
CA VAL A 527 16.65 57.32 -8.67
C VAL A 527 17.48 58.49 -8.14
N MET A 528 18.80 58.44 -8.30
CA MET A 528 19.71 59.49 -7.86
C MET A 528 19.44 60.81 -8.57
N ALA A 529 19.20 60.80 -9.88
CA ALA A 529 18.82 61.99 -10.62
C ALA A 529 17.49 62.58 -10.12
N GLU A 530 16.47 61.74 -9.94
CA GLU A 530 15.17 62.15 -9.40
C GLU A 530 15.26 62.69 -7.96
N ALA A 531 16.11 62.11 -7.13
CA ALA A 531 16.40 62.51 -5.77
C ALA A 531 17.06 63.90 -5.65
N LEU A 532 17.73 64.35 -6.71
CA LEU A 532 18.42 65.64 -6.79
C LEU A 532 17.58 66.74 -7.46
N LYS A 533 16.40 66.42 -8.01
CA LYS A 533 15.50 67.41 -8.63
C LYS A 533 14.87 68.33 -7.59
N GLY A 534 14.62 69.58 -7.98
CA GLY A 534 13.95 70.57 -7.14
C GLY A 534 14.86 71.13 -6.04
N THR A 535 14.45 70.98 -4.78
CA THR A 535 15.18 71.49 -3.59
C THR A 535 15.59 70.34 -2.67
N PRO A 536 16.59 69.52 -3.04
CA PRO A 536 17.00 68.37 -2.24
C PRO A 536 17.63 68.80 -0.92
N SER A 537 17.51 67.97 0.12
CA SER A 537 18.22 68.19 1.38
C SER A 537 19.72 67.94 1.24
N ALA A 538 20.55 68.66 2.00
CA ALA A 538 21.99 68.44 2.01
C ALA A 538 22.37 66.99 2.38
N ALA A 539 21.61 66.36 3.29
CA ALA A 539 21.79 64.96 3.66
C ALA A 539 21.55 64.00 2.47
N ARG A 540 20.54 64.27 1.64
CA ARG A 540 20.27 63.45 0.45
C ARG A 540 21.32 63.66 -0.63
N VAL A 541 21.73 64.91 -0.89
CA VAL A 541 22.84 65.22 -1.81
C VAL A 541 24.09 64.47 -1.39
N ARG A 542 24.42 64.49 -0.10
CA ARG A 542 25.56 63.76 0.46
C ARG A 542 25.44 62.25 0.28
N ASN A 543 24.27 61.66 0.58
CA ASN A 543 24.03 60.23 0.39
C ASN A 543 24.26 59.81 -1.06
N VAL A 544 23.81 60.61 -2.04
CA VAL A 544 24.09 60.35 -3.46
C VAL A 544 25.58 60.52 -3.78
N ALA A 545 26.21 61.57 -3.28
CA ALA A 545 27.61 61.89 -3.58
C ALA A 545 28.62 60.87 -3.01
N GLU A 546 28.32 60.27 -1.86
CA GLU A 546 29.16 59.25 -1.19
C GLU A 546 29.05 57.85 -1.84
N ARG A 547 28.18 57.66 -2.85
CA ARG A 547 27.99 56.36 -3.51
C ARG A 547 29.17 56.00 -4.41
N ASN A 548 29.49 54.70 -4.40
CA ASN A 548 30.50 54.13 -5.28
C ASN A 548 29.97 54.02 -6.71
N LEU A 549 30.20 55.07 -7.51
CA LEU A 549 29.83 55.19 -8.93
C LEU A 549 31.09 55.42 -9.78
N PRO A 550 31.07 55.04 -11.06
CA PRO A 550 32.03 55.49 -12.06
C PRO A 550 32.14 57.03 -12.09
N PRO A 551 33.34 57.57 -12.37
CA PRO A 551 33.57 59.02 -12.34
C PRO A 551 32.65 59.82 -13.28
N GLU A 552 32.33 59.29 -14.46
CA GLU A 552 31.51 59.97 -15.47
C GLU A 552 30.07 60.15 -14.99
N ASP A 553 29.45 59.09 -14.49
CA ASP A 553 28.07 59.11 -13.98
C ASP A 553 27.94 60.02 -12.76
N ARG A 554 28.91 60.00 -11.84
CA ARG A 554 28.92 60.93 -10.70
C ARG A 554 29.00 62.38 -11.16
N ARG A 555 29.89 62.68 -12.12
CA ARG A 555 30.05 64.03 -12.65
C ARG A 555 28.75 64.49 -13.32
N HIS A 556 28.11 63.61 -14.08
CA HIS A 556 26.83 63.89 -14.72
C HIS A 556 25.76 64.25 -13.67
N LEU A 557 25.58 63.41 -12.64
CA LEU A 557 24.58 63.59 -11.58
C LEU A 557 24.78 64.86 -10.73
N LEU A 558 26.03 65.16 -10.33
CA LEU A 558 26.32 66.24 -9.38
C LEU A 558 26.59 67.60 -10.03
N SER A 559 26.80 67.66 -11.35
CA SER A 559 27.20 68.88 -12.07
C SER A 559 26.30 70.09 -11.78
N GLY A 560 24.98 69.90 -11.80
CA GLY A 560 24.00 70.95 -11.50
C GLY A 560 24.04 71.39 -10.03
N ILE A 561 24.23 70.46 -9.09
CA ILE A 561 24.29 70.77 -7.66
C ILE A 561 25.58 71.50 -7.29
N LEU A 562 26.71 71.14 -7.92
CA LEU A 562 28.00 71.82 -7.73
C LEU A 562 27.97 73.29 -8.20
N GLN A 563 26.99 73.65 -9.03
CA GLN A 563 26.76 75.01 -9.52
C GLN A 563 25.55 75.68 -8.86
N ALA A 564 24.85 75.00 -7.95
CA ALA A 564 23.67 75.53 -7.28
C ALA A 564 24.04 76.75 -6.42
N PRO A 565 23.15 77.75 -6.26
CA PRO A 565 23.43 78.93 -5.45
C PRO A 565 23.54 78.63 -3.94
N ASP A 566 23.01 77.49 -3.47
CA ASP A 566 23.07 77.08 -2.07
C ASP A 566 24.44 76.46 -1.71
N ALA A 567 25.22 77.18 -0.90
CA ALA A 567 26.53 76.74 -0.42
C ALA A 567 26.47 75.42 0.37
N ARG A 568 25.37 75.09 1.05
CA ARG A 568 25.22 73.82 1.79
C ARG A 568 25.11 72.63 0.84
N LEU A 569 24.40 72.78 -0.27
CA LEU A 569 24.28 71.73 -1.29
C LEU A 569 25.60 71.55 -2.05
N GLN A 570 26.28 72.65 -2.37
CA GLN A 570 27.62 72.62 -2.95
C GLN A 570 28.61 71.88 -2.05
N ALA A 571 28.59 72.18 -0.75
CA ALA A 571 29.46 71.54 0.23
C ALA A 571 29.16 70.04 0.37
N ALA A 572 27.89 69.65 0.45
CA ALA A 572 27.47 68.25 0.48
C ALA A 572 27.89 67.45 -0.77
N ALA A 573 27.74 68.03 -1.96
CA ALA A 573 28.16 67.39 -3.22
C ALA A 573 29.68 67.26 -3.33
N ALA A 574 30.42 68.32 -2.96
CA ALA A 574 31.87 68.31 -2.97
C ALA A 574 32.48 67.38 -1.92
N ALA A 575 31.85 67.26 -0.74
CA ALA A 575 32.31 66.37 0.33
C ALA A 575 32.32 64.90 -0.12
N GLY A 576 31.23 64.41 -0.73
CA GLY A 576 31.19 63.04 -1.27
C GLY A 576 32.16 62.81 -2.43
N ALA A 577 32.38 63.83 -3.27
CA ALA A 577 33.37 63.80 -4.36
C ALA A 577 34.83 63.88 -3.88
N SER A 578 35.10 64.39 -2.67
CA SER A 578 36.45 64.60 -2.13
C SER A 578 37.14 63.32 -1.61
N VAL A 579 36.39 62.23 -1.41
CA VAL A 579 36.90 60.92 -0.96
C VAL A 579 37.75 60.22 -2.06
N TRP A 580 37.97 60.85 -3.21
CA TRP A 580 38.46 60.22 -4.43
C TRP A 580 39.86 60.68 -4.82
N LYS A 581 40.75 59.74 -5.18
CA LYS A 581 42.16 59.97 -5.58
C LYS A 581 42.36 60.84 -6.84
N GLN A 582 41.29 61.20 -7.55
CA GLN A 582 41.30 62.09 -8.72
C GLN A 582 40.14 63.10 -8.63
N SER A 583 40.30 64.12 -7.78
CA SER A 583 39.30 65.19 -7.57
C SER A 583 39.34 66.27 -8.68
N SER A 584 39.34 65.86 -9.95
CA SER A 584 39.21 66.78 -11.09
C SER A 584 37.73 67.08 -11.35
N GLY A 585 37.37 68.36 -11.48
CA GLY A 585 36.01 68.79 -11.84
C GLY A 585 35.13 69.38 -10.73
N ILE A 586 35.65 69.59 -9.50
CA ILE A 586 34.96 70.36 -8.44
C ILE A 586 35.20 71.86 -8.64
N PRO A 587 34.17 72.71 -8.84
CA PRO A 587 34.34 74.15 -8.97
C PRO A 587 34.91 74.79 -7.69
N ALA A 588 35.76 75.82 -7.83
CA ALA A 588 36.35 76.53 -6.70
C ALA A 588 35.34 77.05 -5.65
N PRO A 589 34.14 77.55 -6.04
CA PRO A 589 33.10 77.89 -5.06
C PRO A 589 32.65 76.70 -4.20
N ALA A 590 32.41 75.54 -4.81
CA ALA A 590 31.98 74.34 -4.09
C ALA A 590 33.07 73.77 -3.17
N ALA A 591 34.33 73.81 -3.62
CA ALA A 591 35.47 73.42 -2.78
C ALA A 591 35.61 74.33 -1.54
N ARG A 592 35.41 75.65 -1.69
CA ARG A 592 35.42 76.60 -0.56
C ARG A 592 34.26 76.35 0.40
N ALA A 593 33.07 76.09 -0.12
CA ALA A 593 31.90 75.77 0.70
C ALA A 593 32.13 74.48 1.52
N CYS A 594 32.66 73.43 0.89
CA CYS A 594 33.04 72.19 1.56
C CYS A 594 34.07 72.40 2.67
N LEU A 595 35.13 73.18 2.41
CA LEU A 595 36.14 73.50 3.42
C LEU A 595 35.57 74.30 4.60
N ALA A 596 34.63 75.21 4.33
CA ALA A 596 33.95 75.97 5.36
C ALA A 596 33.10 75.06 6.27
N GLU A 597 32.32 74.14 5.68
CA GLU A 597 31.53 73.16 6.45
C GLU A 597 32.41 72.19 7.25
N ALA A 598 33.52 71.73 6.67
CA ALA A 598 34.48 70.87 7.35
C ALA A 598 35.12 71.56 8.56
N ARG A 599 35.48 72.85 8.45
CA ARG A 599 35.99 73.65 9.57
C ARG A 599 34.96 73.79 10.68
N VAL A 600 33.72 74.15 10.35
CA VAL A 600 32.62 74.23 11.33
C VAL A 600 32.41 72.89 12.05
N THR A 601 32.51 71.77 11.32
CA THR A 601 32.38 70.43 11.91
C THR A 601 33.54 70.11 12.85
N LEU A 602 34.78 70.38 12.44
CA LEU A 602 35.98 70.19 13.25
C LEU A 602 35.95 71.08 14.49
N ASP A 603 35.45 72.32 14.38
CA ASP A 603 35.27 73.23 15.50
C ASP A 603 34.18 72.74 16.47
N CYS A 604 33.07 72.16 15.98
CA CYS A 604 32.05 71.48 16.83
C CYS A 604 32.66 70.31 17.60
N MET A 605 33.45 69.48 16.92
CA MET A 605 34.12 68.33 17.54
C MET A 605 35.19 68.76 18.55
N ALA A 606 35.94 69.83 18.25
CA ALA A 606 36.94 70.41 19.14
C ALA A 606 36.30 71.09 20.38
N THR A 607 35.10 71.66 20.24
CA THR A 607 34.35 72.24 21.38
C THR A 607 33.66 71.19 22.25
N GLN A 608 33.20 70.07 21.69
CA GLN A 608 32.68 68.94 22.49
C GLN A 608 33.75 68.09 23.17
N SER A 609 35.00 68.15 22.70
CA SER A 609 36.17 67.49 23.31
C SER A 609 36.88 68.34 24.36
N ARG A 610 36.39 69.56 24.67
CA ARG A 610 36.80 70.25 25.89
C ARG A 610 36.29 69.47 27.11
N PRO A 611 37.16 69.02 28.02
CA PRO A 611 36.70 68.38 29.25
C PRO A 611 35.84 69.38 30.01
N LEU A 612 34.54 69.08 30.14
CA LEU A 612 33.69 69.75 31.10
C LEU A 612 34.34 69.47 32.46
N GLY A 613 34.93 70.49 33.08
CA GLY A 613 35.42 70.39 34.46
C GLY A 613 34.34 69.83 35.38
N PRO A 614 34.71 69.29 36.55
CA PRO A 614 33.75 68.64 37.45
C PRO A 614 32.57 69.60 37.72
N PRO A 615 31.32 69.15 37.56
CA PRO A 615 30.17 70.02 37.74
C PRO A 615 30.11 70.50 39.20
N PRO A 616 29.79 71.78 39.46
CA PRO A 616 29.54 72.24 40.82
C PRO A 616 28.35 71.46 41.44
N PRO A 617 28.42 71.08 42.73
CA PRO A 617 27.41 70.23 43.35
C PRO A 617 26.05 70.93 43.37
N GLY A 618 25.02 70.25 42.84
CA GLY A 618 23.62 70.63 43.01
C GLY A 618 22.84 71.10 41.77
N ARG A 619 23.43 71.20 40.57
CA ARG A 619 22.68 71.50 39.33
C ARG A 619 22.89 70.44 38.26
N ARG A 620 21.81 69.70 37.93
CA ARG A 620 21.75 68.89 36.69
C ARG A 620 21.71 69.85 35.50
N VAL A 621 22.80 69.92 34.74
CA VAL A 621 22.80 70.52 33.40
C VAL A 621 22.23 69.49 32.42
N PRO A 622 21.34 69.86 31.48
CA PRO A 622 20.89 68.92 30.46
C PRO A 622 22.11 68.45 29.67
N ARG A 623 22.27 67.13 29.47
CA ARG A 623 23.23 66.59 28.50
C ARG A 623 23.01 67.34 27.18
N GLY A 624 24.04 68.03 26.72
CA GLY A 624 24.00 68.80 25.48
C GLY A 624 23.42 67.95 24.36
N ARG A 625 22.58 68.56 23.53
CA ARG A 625 22.22 68.00 22.23
C ARG A 625 23.55 67.75 21.50
N GLY A 626 23.92 66.49 21.31
CA GLY A 626 25.10 66.11 20.52
C GLY A 626 25.04 66.75 19.13
N CYS A 627 26.20 67.00 18.49
CA CYS A 627 26.24 67.51 17.12
C CYS A 627 25.40 66.52 16.26
N ARG A 628 24.12 66.82 15.99
CA ARG A 628 23.32 66.05 15.03
C ARG A 628 23.78 66.52 13.66
N ARG A 629 24.42 65.60 12.94
CA ARG A 629 24.80 65.74 11.52
C ARG A 629 23.57 65.85 10.64
#